data_AF-R5ICF0-F1
#
_entry.id   AF-R5ICF0-F1
#
_cell.length_a   1.000
_cell.length_b   1.000
_cell.length_c   1.000
_cell.angle_alpha   90.00
_cell.angle_beta   90.00
_cell.angle_gamma   90.00
#
_symmetry.space_group_name_H-M   'P 1'
#
loop_
_entity.id
_entity.type
_entity.pdbx_description
1 polymer ?
#
loop_
_entity_poly.entity_id
_entity_poly.type
_entity_poly.pdbx_seq_one_letter_code
_entity_poly.pdbx_strand_id
1 'polypeptide(L)'
;MKRITFAPAIAAVTAGLVLQASCAVSVRRNVRILERDSLSAQLLLPAEEDDAFSQQDTYNFMMDDSTSSDTLTIVGPDGERVFFMKATMDSSGTIHAAEELRGVVVTARFKNIPERNGMVRIAFDVRVPSRMLNPHWQVRLRPEAVIMEDTVTLEEVHITGHEYRDRQIRGYELYNRFLASVITDSAYLVHTGLLEKFIQRNIPLLAELKEDSSAVNPAVVKGLFGISYRTAREHYLKRLAIMRNNRRQQRLPDKFEQYVSDPYIQEGVRIDSVVTDGGKDIVYCYSQSLSTRPGLRKIDLAIEGSIFYDGECRYTIPSSEPLTFYVSSFATLAESREKYITRVIERKVESNTTAALDFRPGEYVLDESYNDNLSEIQHIKSSIDGLIENREFDIDSLVITATCSPEGSYALNRSLAGQRGKEIARYFRNYVREYNIRADSMEHAELGIVLNLSDDVSEPYFEGRITDFDFIVKHIPEDWDRLTELIRQDSLIQDKSGILSICRTESPDMRETLLSGHEEYLYIKETLYPVLREVQFDFHLHRRGMVKDTIHTTEPDTVYYAGLQAIRDRDYKKAVQYLGTYRDLNSAVAFLAMDYNASAMQVLESLPVSGKRDYLMAIAHSRNGNERKAVECFINAISQDPSMAFRGNLDPEISRLIEKYDLLSSM
;
A
#
# COMPACT_ATOMS: atom_id res chain seq x y z
N MET A 1 22.22 -79.64 -34.63
CA MET A 1 21.05 -79.30 -33.78
C MET A 1 21.55 -78.92 -32.39
N LYS A 2 21.53 -77.63 -32.02
CA LYS A 2 21.72 -77.17 -30.65
C LYS A 2 20.56 -76.22 -30.32
N ARG A 3 19.66 -76.66 -29.45
CA ARG A 3 18.58 -75.85 -28.87
C ARG A 3 19.23 -74.87 -27.88
N ILE A 4 19.04 -73.57 -28.11
CA ILE A 4 19.34 -72.53 -27.14
C ILE A 4 18.04 -72.22 -26.42
N THR A 5 18.02 -72.49 -25.12
CA THR A 5 16.91 -72.25 -24.19
C THR A 5 16.86 -70.77 -23.81
N PHE A 6 15.75 -70.09 -24.14
CA PHE A 6 15.40 -68.77 -23.62
C PHE A 6 14.80 -68.91 -22.22
N ALA A 7 15.57 -68.66 -21.17
CA ALA A 7 15.07 -68.62 -19.79
C ALA A 7 15.87 -67.69 -18.85
N PRO A 8 15.90 -66.36 -19.11
CA PRO A 8 15.97 -65.44 -17.95
C PRO A 8 15.03 -64.22 -18.02
N ALA A 9 14.36 -63.95 -19.15
CA ALA A 9 13.52 -62.75 -19.29
C ALA A 9 12.15 -62.83 -18.60
N ILE A 10 11.61 -64.05 -18.41
CA ILE A 10 10.28 -64.24 -17.82
C ILE A 10 10.33 -64.08 -16.30
N ALA A 11 11.41 -64.50 -15.63
CA ALA A 11 11.54 -64.44 -14.17
C ALA A 11 11.58 -63.01 -13.61
N ALA A 12 12.21 -62.06 -14.33
CA ALA A 12 12.29 -60.65 -13.91
C ALA A 12 10.94 -59.92 -14.06
N VAL A 13 10.16 -60.24 -15.10
CA VAL A 13 8.82 -59.66 -15.32
C VAL A 13 7.80 -60.25 -14.34
N THR A 14 7.90 -61.54 -14.01
CA THR A 14 7.04 -62.17 -12.99
C THR A 14 7.37 -61.71 -11.58
N ALA A 15 8.65 -61.48 -11.24
CA ALA A 15 9.04 -60.94 -9.93
C ALA A 15 8.58 -59.49 -9.72
N GLY A 16 8.63 -58.65 -10.76
CA GLY A 16 8.11 -57.28 -10.72
C GLY A 16 6.58 -57.20 -10.54
N LEU A 17 5.83 -58.09 -11.20
CA LEU A 17 4.37 -58.20 -11.04
C LEU A 17 3.95 -58.75 -9.67
N VAL A 18 4.72 -59.69 -9.09
CA VAL A 18 4.45 -60.26 -7.77
C VAL A 18 4.77 -59.27 -6.64
N LEU A 19 5.82 -58.45 -6.77
CA LEU A 19 6.16 -57.39 -5.81
C LEU A 19 5.11 -56.27 -5.81
N GLN A 20 4.64 -55.81 -6.98
CA GLN A 20 3.55 -54.82 -7.05
C GLN A 20 2.23 -55.36 -6.48
N ALA A 21 1.91 -56.64 -6.71
CA ALA A 21 0.73 -57.27 -6.11
C ALA A 21 0.85 -57.40 -4.58
N SER A 22 2.05 -57.72 -4.06
CA SER A 22 2.31 -57.84 -2.61
C SER A 22 2.21 -56.49 -1.89
N CYS A 23 2.80 -55.43 -2.46
CA CYS A 23 2.71 -54.07 -1.92
C CYS A 23 1.28 -53.50 -2.03
N ALA A 24 0.55 -53.77 -3.11
CA ALA A 24 -0.84 -53.36 -3.22
C ALA A 24 -1.74 -54.09 -2.20
N VAL A 25 -1.43 -55.34 -1.85
CA VAL A 25 -2.15 -56.12 -0.83
C VAL A 25 -1.84 -55.61 0.58
N SER A 26 -0.59 -55.26 0.90
CA SER A 26 -0.22 -54.67 2.19
C SER A 26 -0.88 -53.30 2.39
N VAL A 27 -0.90 -52.46 1.36
CA VAL A 27 -1.59 -51.15 1.36
C VAL A 27 -3.09 -51.34 1.57
N ARG A 28 -3.76 -52.23 0.83
CA ARG A 28 -5.20 -52.52 1.01
C ARG A 28 -5.52 -53.04 2.41
N ARG A 29 -4.64 -53.82 3.02
CA ARG A 29 -4.80 -54.31 4.40
C ARG A 29 -4.70 -53.16 5.41
N ASN A 30 -3.73 -52.26 5.24
CA ASN A 30 -3.55 -51.12 6.13
C ASN A 30 -4.69 -50.09 6.00
N VAL A 31 -5.21 -49.84 4.80
CA VAL A 31 -6.40 -49.00 4.59
C VAL A 31 -7.62 -49.56 5.33
N ARG A 32 -7.87 -50.88 5.26
CA ARG A 32 -8.98 -51.51 6.01
C ARG A 32 -8.84 -51.42 7.54
N ILE A 33 -7.60 -51.35 8.04
CA ILE A 33 -7.34 -51.14 9.48
C ILE A 33 -7.71 -49.71 9.86
N LEU A 34 -7.35 -48.73 9.02
CA LEU A 34 -7.71 -47.32 9.22
C LEU A 34 -9.23 -47.08 9.17
N GLU A 35 -9.92 -47.70 8.21
CA GLU A 35 -11.40 -47.64 8.09
C GLU A 35 -12.12 -48.25 9.30
N ARG A 36 -11.56 -49.32 9.88
CA ARG A 36 -12.14 -49.99 11.05
C ARG A 36 -11.97 -49.18 12.33
N ASP A 37 -10.82 -48.53 12.49
CA ASP A 37 -10.45 -47.82 13.72
C ASP A 37 -10.82 -46.33 13.68
N SER A 38 -11.37 -45.82 12.56
CA SER A 38 -11.79 -44.41 12.37
C SER A 38 -10.70 -43.41 12.80
N LEU A 39 -9.44 -43.71 12.45
CA LEU A 39 -8.30 -42.92 12.90
C LEU A 39 -8.29 -41.54 12.24
N SER A 40 -8.13 -40.50 13.06
CA SER A 40 -8.01 -39.10 12.63
C SER A 40 -6.67 -38.51 13.09
N ALA A 41 -6.20 -37.49 12.35
CA ALA A 41 -5.17 -36.61 12.88
C ALA A 41 -5.74 -35.78 14.03
N GLN A 42 -4.89 -35.42 15.00
CA GLN A 42 -5.30 -34.62 16.16
C GLN A 42 -4.61 -33.26 16.13
N LEU A 43 -5.40 -32.23 16.41
CA LEU A 43 -4.90 -30.89 16.70
C LEU A 43 -4.73 -30.73 18.20
N LEU A 44 -3.55 -30.27 18.61
CA LEU A 44 -3.17 -30.00 20.00
C LEU A 44 -2.62 -28.58 20.11
N LEU A 45 -2.66 -28.03 21.33
CA LEU A 45 -1.94 -26.78 21.62
C LEU A 45 -0.48 -27.10 21.94
N PRO A 46 0.48 -26.26 21.50
CA PRO A 46 1.88 -26.44 21.84
C PRO A 46 2.06 -26.36 23.36
N ALA A 47 2.90 -27.23 23.91
CA ALA A 47 3.26 -27.17 25.33
C ALA A 47 3.96 -25.84 25.62
N GLU A 48 3.51 -25.12 26.65
CA GLU A 48 4.19 -23.91 27.12
C GLU A 48 5.50 -24.33 27.79
N GLU A 49 6.64 -24.07 27.15
CA GLU A 49 7.93 -24.20 27.82
C GLU A 49 8.12 -23.05 28.81
N ASP A 50 8.53 -23.39 30.04
CA ASP A 50 9.17 -22.51 31.03
C ASP A 50 10.55 -21.99 30.55
N ASP A 51 10.70 -21.75 29.25
CA ASP A 51 11.92 -21.20 28.72
C ASP A 51 11.91 -19.68 28.87
N ALA A 52 12.88 -19.22 29.66
CA ALA A 52 13.32 -17.84 29.79
C ALA A 52 13.66 -17.13 28.46
N PHE A 53 13.48 -17.82 27.31
CA PHE A 53 13.59 -17.30 25.94
C PHE A 53 12.27 -16.81 25.33
N SER A 54 11.11 -17.06 25.96
CA SER A 54 9.80 -16.56 25.47
C SER A 54 9.67 -15.03 25.50
N GLN A 55 10.56 -14.33 26.22
CA GLN A 55 10.63 -12.87 26.19
C GLN A 55 11.20 -12.33 24.86
N GLN A 56 11.97 -13.11 24.09
CA GLN A 56 12.62 -12.63 22.86
C GLN A 56 11.83 -12.93 21.58
N ASP A 57 11.04 -14.01 21.55
CA ASP A 57 10.34 -14.42 20.33
C ASP A 57 9.03 -13.68 20.05
N THR A 58 8.61 -12.79 20.94
CA THR A 58 7.50 -11.87 20.65
C THR A 58 7.99 -10.57 19.98
N TYR A 59 9.28 -10.24 20.07
CA TYR A 59 9.83 -8.92 19.69
C TYR A 59 10.56 -8.85 18.36
N ASN A 60 10.98 -9.97 17.77
CA ASN A 60 11.86 -9.98 16.59
C ASN A 60 11.21 -10.47 15.27
N PHE A 61 9.90 -10.68 15.20
CA PHE A 61 9.27 -11.30 14.02
C PHE A 61 8.73 -10.34 12.95
N MET A 62 8.94 -9.02 13.06
CA MET A 62 8.50 -8.06 12.02
C MET A 62 9.52 -7.82 10.89
N MET A 63 10.53 -8.68 10.75
CA MET A 63 11.53 -8.60 9.67
C MET A 63 11.72 -9.92 8.90
N ASP A 64 10.81 -10.88 9.01
CA ASP A 64 10.83 -12.01 8.09
C ASP A 64 9.40 -12.33 7.65
N ASP A 65 9.02 -11.74 6.52
CA ASP A 65 7.90 -12.19 5.67
C ASP A 65 8.30 -13.50 4.96
N SER A 66 9.08 -14.34 5.63
CA SER A 66 9.46 -15.63 5.11
C SER A 66 8.26 -16.55 5.32
N THR A 67 7.43 -16.55 4.29
CA THR A 67 6.89 -17.75 3.64
C THR A 67 8.04 -18.72 3.25
N SER A 68 8.97 -18.95 4.18
CA SER A 68 10.04 -19.91 4.10
C SER A 68 9.37 -21.24 4.32
N SER A 69 9.10 -21.96 3.22
CA SER A 69 8.95 -23.41 3.30
C SER A 69 10.06 -23.94 4.21
N ASP A 70 9.72 -24.72 5.24
CA ASP A 70 10.70 -25.30 6.19
C ASP A 70 11.68 -26.28 5.49
N THR A 71 11.55 -26.42 4.16
CA THR A 71 12.32 -27.22 3.23
C THR A 71 13.14 -26.33 2.28
N LEU A 72 14.44 -26.18 2.53
CA LEU A 72 15.40 -25.59 1.59
C LEU A 72 15.81 -26.64 0.56
N THR A 73 15.67 -26.37 -0.74
CA THR A 73 16.09 -27.32 -1.79
C THR A 73 17.39 -26.84 -2.44
N ILE A 74 18.48 -27.59 -2.31
CA ILE A 74 19.77 -27.31 -2.97
C ILE A 74 20.01 -28.37 -4.05
N VAL A 75 20.28 -27.93 -5.27
CA VAL A 75 20.67 -28.83 -6.37
C VAL A 75 22.19 -28.96 -6.37
N GLY A 76 22.70 -30.17 -6.10
CA GLY A 76 24.13 -30.47 -6.18
C GLY A 76 24.65 -30.44 -7.62
N PRO A 77 25.98 -30.37 -7.82
CA PRO A 77 26.61 -30.32 -9.13
C PRO A 77 26.35 -31.56 -10.03
N ASP A 78 25.96 -32.69 -9.44
CA ASP A 78 25.63 -33.94 -10.15
C ASP A 78 24.15 -34.02 -10.58
N GLY A 79 23.35 -32.98 -10.29
CA GLY A 79 21.91 -32.94 -10.57
C GLY A 79 21.04 -33.58 -9.49
N GLU A 80 21.65 -34.15 -8.44
CA GLU A 80 20.94 -34.63 -7.25
C GLU A 80 20.43 -33.46 -6.41
N ARG A 81 19.14 -33.48 -6.06
CA ARG A 81 18.50 -32.45 -5.23
C ARG A 81 18.54 -32.89 -3.77
N VAL A 82 19.24 -32.14 -2.94
CA VAL A 82 19.34 -32.36 -1.50
C VAL A 82 18.44 -31.35 -0.78
N PHE A 83 17.54 -31.86 0.06
CA PHE A 83 16.63 -31.05 0.85
C PHE A 83 17.26 -30.79 2.23
N PHE A 84 17.30 -29.54 2.65
CA PHE A 84 17.72 -29.11 3.98
C PHE A 84 16.47 -28.71 4.76
N MET A 85 16.16 -29.42 5.84
CA MET A 85 15.19 -28.97 6.83
C MET A 85 15.92 -28.48 8.08
N LYS A 86 15.25 -27.69 8.92
CA LYS A 86 15.71 -27.34 10.26
C LYS A 86 15.58 -28.55 11.19
N ALA A 87 16.35 -29.62 10.95
CA ALA A 87 16.34 -30.86 11.74
C ALA A 87 17.73 -31.52 11.78
N THR A 88 18.01 -32.25 12.86
CA THR A 88 19.32 -32.84 13.19
C THR A 88 19.69 -34.00 12.25
N MET A 89 20.93 -33.97 11.78
CA MET A 89 21.51 -34.92 10.83
C MET A 89 22.19 -36.07 11.60
N ASP A 90 21.80 -37.32 11.36
CA ASP A 90 22.53 -38.48 11.89
C ASP A 90 23.65 -38.91 10.94
N SER A 91 24.60 -39.69 11.49
CA SER A 91 25.85 -40.16 10.87
C SER A 91 25.75 -40.94 9.53
N SER A 92 24.54 -41.15 9.01
CA SER A 92 24.25 -41.80 7.72
C SER A 92 23.81 -40.84 6.61
N GLY A 93 23.71 -39.53 6.88
CA GLY A 93 23.25 -38.54 5.91
C GLY A 93 21.75 -38.59 5.61
N THR A 94 20.97 -39.37 6.39
CA THR A 94 19.51 -39.45 6.28
C THR A 94 18.88 -38.45 7.24
N ILE A 95 17.90 -37.68 6.75
CA ILE A 95 17.22 -36.60 7.47
C ILE A 95 16.12 -37.20 8.36
N HIS A 96 16.16 -36.95 9.68
CA HIS A 96 15.11 -37.35 10.61
C HIS A 96 14.26 -36.14 11.01
N ALA A 97 12.94 -36.21 10.80
CA ALA A 97 12.00 -35.38 11.54
C ALA A 97 11.73 -36.10 12.88
N ALA A 98 12.57 -35.83 13.87
CA ALA A 98 12.37 -36.33 15.23
C ALA A 98 12.51 -35.16 16.19
N GLU A 99 11.46 -34.35 16.31
CA GLU A 99 11.26 -33.62 17.56
C GLU A 99 10.70 -34.63 18.56
N GLU A 100 11.44 -34.91 19.63
CA GLU A 100 11.02 -35.85 20.66
C GLU A 100 9.71 -35.37 21.30
N LEU A 101 8.85 -36.33 21.65
CA LEU A 101 7.62 -36.04 22.40
C LEU A 101 7.95 -35.27 23.68
N ARG A 102 7.63 -33.98 23.69
CA ARG A 102 7.67 -33.16 24.92
C ARG A 102 6.61 -33.72 25.87
N GLY A 103 7.02 -33.98 27.11
CA GLY A 103 6.30 -34.84 28.07
C GLY A 103 4.95 -34.34 28.59
N VAL A 104 4.37 -33.29 28.02
CA VAL A 104 3.10 -32.70 28.49
C VAL A 104 2.17 -32.49 27.29
N VAL A 105 1.17 -33.36 27.16
CA VAL A 105 0.07 -33.16 26.19
C VAL A 105 -0.94 -32.21 26.84
N VAL A 106 -1.00 -30.97 26.34
CA VAL A 106 -2.00 -30.00 26.78
C VAL A 106 -3.38 -30.48 26.30
N THR A 107 -4.28 -30.79 27.23
CA THR A 107 -5.66 -31.25 26.94
C THR A 107 -6.62 -30.09 26.64
N ALA A 108 -6.19 -28.84 26.85
CA ALA A 108 -7.00 -27.66 26.57
C ALA A 108 -7.31 -27.58 25.07
N ARG A 109 -8.59 -27.30 24.77
CA ARG A 109 -9.13 -27.23 23.40
C ARG A 109 -9.39 -25.81 22.92
N PHE A 110 -8.98 -24.82 23.71
CA PHE A 110 -9.06 -23.42 23.34
C PHE A 110 -7.85 -22.65 23.83
N LYS A 111 -7.49 -21.58 23.12
CA LYS A 111 -6.39 -20.67 23.48
C LYS A 111 -6.76 -19.23 23.13
N ASN A 112 -6.39 -18.30 24.01
CA ASN A 112 -6.58 -16.89 23.74
C ASN A 112 -5.35 -16.34 22.99
N ILE A 113 -5.58 -15.57 21.95
CA ILE A 113 -4.52 -15.00 21.10
C ILE A 113 -4.76 -13.51 20.86
N PRO A 114 -3.69 -12.69 20.82
CA PRO A 114 -3.83 -11.25 20.66
C PRO A 114 -3.85 -10.89 19.17
N GLU A 115 -4.69 -9.92 18.81
CA GLU A 115 -4.65 -9.28 17.50
C GLU A 115 -3.57 -8.20 17.46
N ARG A 116 -2.68 -8.22 16.45
CA ARG A 116 -1.60 -7.25 16.27
C ARG A 116 -1.48 -6.84 14.81
N ASN A 117 -1.38 -5.54 14.53
CA ASN A 117 -1.29 -5.01 13.16
C ASN A 117 -2.36 -5.58 12.19
N GLY A 118 -3.58 -5.83 12.69
CA GLY A 118 -4.67 -6.43 11.90
C GLY A 118 -4.44 -7.88 11.49
N MET A 119 -3.48 -8.55 12.15
CA MET A 119 -3.13 -9.96 11.93
C MET A 119 -3.21 -10.72 13.26
N VAL A 120 -3.46 -12.01 13.15
CA VAL A 120 -3.45 -12.95 14.28
C VAL A 120 -2.57 -14.12 13.91
N ARG A 121 -1.60 -14.43 14.77
CA ARG A 121 -0.74 -15.60 14.62
C ARG A 121 -1.36 -16.78 15.36
N ILE A 122 -1.69 -17.82 14.61
CA ILE A 122 -2.18 -19.08 15.16
C ILE A 122 -1.02 -20.08 15.17
N ALA A 123 -0.84 -20.76 16.30
CA ALA A 123 0.13 -21.84 16.44
C ALA A 123 -0.53 -23.07 17.07
N PHE A 124 -0.33 -24.23 16.46
CA PHE A 124 -0.92 -25.51 16.89
C PHE A 124 -0.05 -26.68 16.48
N ASP A 125 -0.15 -27.77 17.23
CA ASP A 125 0.58 -29.00 16.97
C ASP A 125 -0.32 -29.98 16.21
N VAL A 126 0.16 -30.44 15.06
CA VAL A 126 -0.49 -31.49 14.26
C VAL A 126 0.11 -32.83 14.65
N ARG A 127 -0.65 -33.64 15.39
CA ARG A 127 -0.25 -35.00 15.77
C ARG A 127 -0.81 -36.02 14.79
N VAL A 128 0.09 -36.76 14.16
CA VAL A 128 -0.23 -37.87 13.25
C VAL A 128 0.17 -39.18 13.92
N PRO A 129 -0.80 -40.04 14.28
CA PRO A 129 -0.51 -41.35 14.85
C PRO A 129 0.36 -42.22 13.94
N SER A 130 1.31 -42.93 14.53
CA SER A 130 2.18 -43.90 13.86
C SER A 130 1.43 -44.91 12.98
N ARG A 131 0.20 -45.29 13.36
CA ARG A 131 -0.67 -46.20 12.58
C ARG A 131 -1.13 -45.62 11.23
N MET A 132 -1.15 -44.30 11.08
CA MET A 132 -1.49 -43.61 9.83
C MET A 132 -0.26 -43.42 8.93
N LEU A 133 0.94 -43.62 9.46
CA LEU A 133 2.18 -43.48 8.72
C LEU A 133 2.53 -44.78 8.03
N ASN A 134 2.91 -44.70 6.75
CA ASN A 134 3.39 -45.86 6.01
C ASN A 134 4.44 -45.42 4.99
N PRO A 135 5.54 -46.19 4.83
CA PRO A 135 6.53 -45.98 3.78
C PRO A 135 5.96 -45.84 2.36
N HIS A 136 4.83 -46.49 2.08
CA HIS A 136 4.28 -46.64 0.74
C HIS A 136 3.27 -45.56 0.35
N TRP A 137 2.85 -44.66 1.24
CA TRP A 137 1.83 -43.66 0.91
C TRP A 137 2.22 -42.26 1.39
N GLN A 138 1.48 -41.27 0.92
CA GLN A 138 1.60 -39.89 1.37
C GLN A 138 0.34 -39.49 2.13
N VAL A 139 0.50 -38.89 3.30
CA VAL A 139 -0.59 -38.28 4.08
C VAL A 139 -0.62 -36.79 3.75
N ARG A 140 -1.75 -36.29 3.26
CA ARG A 140 -1.96 -34.86 3.01
C ARG A 140 -2.99 -34.34 3.99
N LEU A 141 -2.58 -33.40 4.83
CA LEU A 141 -3.43 -32.77 5.83
C LEU A 141 -3.69 -31.32 5.44
N ARG A 142 -4.95 -30.91 5.59
CA ARG A 142 -5.47 -29.59 5.25
C ARG A 142 -6.11 -29.00 6.49
N PRO A 143 -5.43 -28.06 7.17
CA PRO A 143 -6.05 -27.31 8.23
C PRO A 143 -7.02 -26.28 7.62
N GLU A 144 -8.22 -26.22 8.16
CA GLU A 144 -9.24 -25.24 7.79
C GLU A 144 -9.58 -24.38 8.99
N ALA A 145 -9.58 -23.06 8.80
CA ALA A 145 -9.94 -22.09 9.81
C ALA A 145 -11.29 -21.45 9.45
N VAL A 146 -12.29 -21.63 10.31
CA VAL A 146 -13.59 -20.95 10.18
C VAL A 146 -13.48 -19.59 10.86
N ILE A 147 -13.55 -18.53 10.05
CA ILE A 147 -13.47 -17.14 10.46
C ILE A 147 -14.85 -16.51 10.24
N MET A 148 -15.60 -16.34 11.33
CA MET A 148 -17.00 -15.88 11.30
C MET A 148 -17.91 -16.85 10.53
N GLU A 149 -18.11 -16.62 9.22
CA GLU A 149 -18.95 -17.43 8.32
C GLU A 149 -18.15 -17.96 7.11
N ASP A 150 -16.90 -17.52 6.94
CA ASP A 150 -16.03 -17.96 5.84
C ASP A 150 -15.06 -19.04 6.32
N THR A 151 -14.85 -20.07 5.49
CA THR A 151 -13.80 -21.06 5.70
C THR A 151 -12.56 -20.67 4.91
N VAL A 152 -11.43 -20.49 5.61
CA VAL A 152 -10.13 -20.20 5.02
C VAL A 152 -9.27 -21.46 5.09
N THR A 153 -8.85 -21.96 3.93
CA THR A 153 -7.94 -23.10 3.82
C THR A 153 -6.51 -22.65 4.10
N LEU A 154 -5.85 -23.29 5.07
CA LEU A 154 -4.45 -23.05 5.40
C LEU A 154 -3.51 -23.86 4.48
N GLU A 155 -2.22 -23.60 4.57
CA GLU A 155 -1.20 -24.33 3.79
C GLU A 155 -1.18 -25.82 4.18
N GLU A 156 -1.03 -26.69 3.18
CA GLU A 156 -1.12 -28.13 3.39
C GLU A 156 0.15 -28.67 4.07
N VAL A 157 -0.03 -29.71 4.90
CA VAL A 157 1.07 -30.45 5.53
C VAL A 157 1.15 -31.83 4.89
N HIS A 158 2.25 -32.13 4.19
CA HIS A 158 2.47 -33.41 3.54
C HIS A 158 3.49 -34.23 4.33
N ILE A 159 3.11 -35.47 4.62
CA ILE A 159 3.99 -36.46 5.23
C ILE A 159 4.14 -37.60 4.24
N THR A 160 5.33 -37.73 3.67
CA THR A 160 5.62 -38.63 2.55
C THR A 160 6.41 -39.84 3.04
N GLY A 161 5.95 -41.06 2.74
CA GLY A 161 6.74 -42.26 3.00
C GLY A 161 7.96 -42.35 2.08
N HIS A 162 9.08 -42.88 2.57
CA HIS A 162 10.31 -42.99 1.77
C HIS A 162 10.13 -43.77 0.46
N GLU A 163 9.41 -44.88 0.45
CA GLU A 163 9.17 -45.64 -0.79
C GLU A 163 8.22 -44.92 -1.75
N TYR A 164 7.31 -44.08 -1.24
CA TYR A 164 6.49 -43.19 -2.06
C TYR A 164 7.38 -42.15 -2.75
N ARG A 165 8.29 -41.53 -2.00
CA ARG A 165 9.26 -40.55 -2.52
C ARG A 165 10.18 -41.16 -3.58
N ASP A 166 10.70 -42.35 -3.34
CA ASP A 166 11.54 -43.07 -4.30
C ASP A 166 10.80 -43.40 -5.60
N ARG A 167 9.48 -43.64 -5.54
CA ARG A 167 8.67 -43.84 -6.75
C ARG A 167 8.46 -42.53 -7.51
N GLN A 168 8.22 -41.42 -6.82
CA GLN A 168 8.17 -40.11 -7.45
C GLN A 168 9.49 -39.77 -8.16
N ILE A 169 10.62 -39.95 -7.46
CA ILE A 169 11.97 -39.71 -8.02
C ILE A 169 12.17 -40.57 -9.28
N ARG A 170 11.86 -41.87 -9.20
CA ARG A 170 11.94 -42.77 -10.37
C ARG A 170 11.06 -42.33 -11.53
N GLY A 171 9.86 -41.81 -11.27
CA GLY A 171 8.98 -41.23 -12.29
C GLY A 171 9.63 -40.05 -13.01
N TYR A 172 10.22 -39.13 -12.24
CA TYR A 172 10.97 -37.99 -12.77
C TYR A 172 12.25 -38.41 -13.50
N GLU A 173 12.98 -39.43 -13.04
CA GLU A 173 14.14 -39.98 -13.76
C GLU A 173 13.76 -40.55 -15.13
N LEU A 174 12.64 -41.27 -15.22
CA LEU A 174 12.11 -41.78 -16.48
C LEU A 174 11.71 -40.64 -17.42
N TYR A 175 11.08 -39.60 -16.88
CA TYR A 175 10.75 -38.40 -17.64
C TYR A 175 12.01 -37.64 -18.10
N ASN A 176 13.01 -37.47 -17.23
CA ASN A 176 14.29 -36.84 -17.57
C ASN A 176 15.05 -37.63 -18.65
N ARG A 177 15.01 -38.96 -18.60
CA ARG A 177 15.55 -39.82 -19.66
C ARG A 177 14.82 -39.61 -20.99
N PHE A 178 13.51 -39.37 -20.95
CA PHE A 178 12.73 -38.99 -22.13
C PHE A 178 13.09 -37.59 -22.63
N LEU A 179 13.25 -36.60 -21.74
CA LEU A 179 13.70 -35.26 -22.09
C LEU A 179 15.09 -35.27 -22.74
N ALA A 180 16.03 -36.07 -22.22
CA ALA A 180 17.35 -36.26 -22.82
C ALA A 180 17.29 -36.86 -24.25
N SER A 181 16.18 -37.53 -24.60
CA SER A 181 15.93 -38.03 -25.95
C SER A 181 15.39 -36.97 -26.92
N VAL A 182 14.98 -35.80 -26.41
CA VAL A 182 14.55 -34.64 -27.18
C VAL A 182 15.78 -33.81 -27.54
N ILE A 183 16.00 -33.63 -28.83
CA ILE A 183 17.11 -32.84 -29.36
C ILE A 183 16.77 -31.37 -29.15
N THR A 184 17.53 -30.68 -28.29
CA THR A 184 17.42 -29.24 -28.03
C THR A 184 18.38 -28.43 -28.90
N ASP A 185 19.58 -28.95 -29.16
CA ASP A 185 20.56 -28.31 -30.03
C ASP A 185 20.25 -28.56 -31.52
N SER A 186 19.95 -27.48 -32.23
CA SER A 186 19.62 -27.47 -33.65
C SER A 186 20.76 -27.97 -34.56
N ALA A 187 22.01 -27.98 -34.09
CA ALA A 187 23.16 -28.46 -34.86
C ALA A 187 23.07 -29.97 -35.17
N TYR A 188 22.54 -30.77 -34.24
CA TYR A 188 22.35 -32.22 -34.44
C TYR A 188 21.30 -32.54 -35.52
N LEU A 189 20.41 -31.59 -35.81
CA LEU A 189 19.34 -31.70 -36.81
C LEU A 189 19.80 -31.34 -38.23
N VAL A 190 21.07 -30.95 -38.41
CA VAL A 190 21.69 -30.64 -39.70
C VAL A 190 22.77 -31.69 -40.02
N HIS A 191 22.95 -32.03 -41.29
CA HIS A 191 24.14 -32.76 -41.74
C HIS A 191 25.35 -31.81 -41.83
N THR A 192 25.91 -31.44 -40.67
CA THR A 192 27.00 -30.45 -40.55
C THR A 192 28.19 -30.75 -41.47
N GLY A 193 28.73 -31.97 -41.45
CA GLY A 193 29.89 -32.32 -42.30
C GLY A 193 29.61 -32.29 -43.82
N LEU A 194 28.36 -32.51 -44.26
CA LEU A 194 27.99 -32.38 -45.68
C LEU A 194 27.75 -30.92 -46.06
N LEU A 195 27.12 -30.16 -45.17
CA LEU A 195 26.90 -28.73 -45.33
C LEU A 195 28.24 -27.97 -45.38
N GLU A 196 29.19 -28.30 -44.51
CA GLU A 196 30.53 -27.71 -44.52
C GLU A 196 31.27 -27.99 -45.83
N LYS A 197 31.27 -29.25 -46.31
CA LYS A 197 31.86 -29.60 -47.61
C LYS A 197 31.18 -28.86 -48.77
N PHE A 198 29.87 -28.65 -48.69
CA PHE A 198 29.14 -27.88 -49.69
C PHE A 198 29.53 -26.39 -49.66
N ILE A 199 29.62 -25.80 -48.47
CA ILE A 199 30.02 -24.40 -48.26
C ILE A 199 31.44 -24.17 -48.76
N GLN A 200 32.40 -25.03 -48.38
CA GLN A 200 33.79 -24.93 -48.83
C GLN A 200 33.95 -24.96 -50.36
N ARG A 201 33.09 -25.73 -51.05
CA ARG A 201 33.16 -25.90 -52.51
C ARG A 201 32.39 -24.84 -53.29
N ASN A 202 31.27 -24.35 -52.76
CA ASN A 202 30.32 -23.52 -53.51
C ASN A 202 30.20 -22.08 -52.98
N ILE A 203 30.68 -21.82 -51.76
CA ILE A 203 30.65 -20.51 -51.08
C ILE A 203 32.00 -20.27 -50.36
N PRO A 204 33.13 -20.18 -51.09
CA PRO A 204 34.47 -20.11 -50.49
C PRO A 204 34.65 -18.89 -49.58
N LEU A 205 34.10 -17.73 -49.97
CA LEU A 205 34.03 -16.51 -49.15
C LEU A 205 33.39 -16.71 -47.77
N LEU A 206 32.45 -17.65 -47.62
CA LEU A 206 31.83 -17.96 -46.33
C LEU A 206 32.60 -19.03 -45.55
N ALA A 207 33.43 -19.83 -46.22
CA ALA A 207 34.30 -20.83 -45.59
C ALA A 207 35.57 -20.20 -44.99
N GLU A 208 36.12 -19.17 -45.64
CA GLU A 208 37.29 -18.40 -45.15
C GLU A 208 36.97 -17.65 -43.84
N LEU A 209 35.71 -17.23 -43.66
CA LEU A 209 35.20 -16.60 -42.43
C LEU A 209 35.09 -17.54 -41.22
N LYS A 210 35.44 -18.84 -41.36
CA LYS A 210 35.48 -19.77 -40.23
C LYS A 210 36.65 -19.46 -39.27
N GLU A 211 37.70 -18.80 -39.76
CA GLU A 211 38.90 -18.42 -38.99
C GLU A 211 38.99 -16.91 -38.71
N ASP A 212 38.13 -16.09 -39.30
CA ASP A 212 38.10 -14.63 -39.15
C ASP A 212 36.79 -14.21 -38.44
N SER A 213 36.92 -13.54 -37.29
CA SER A 213 35.82 -13.16 -36.39
C SER A 213 35.07 -11.89 -36.81
N SER A 214 35.33 -11.36 -38.00
CA SER A 214 34.61 -10.20 -38.55
C SER A 214 33.16 -10.55 -38.95
N ALA A 215 32.19 -9.87 -38.33
CA ALA A 215 30.75 -10.16 -38.45
C ALA A 215 30.15 -9.72 -39.80
N VAL A 216 30.33 -10.52 -40.86
CA VAL A 216 29.59 -10.35 -42.11
C VAL A 216 28.24 -11.05 -42.02
N ASN A 217 27.16 -10.37 -42.40
CA ASN A 217 25.81 -10.96 -42.38
C ASN A 217 25.71 -12.14 -43.38
N PRO A 218 25.57 -13.40 -42.90
CA PRO A 218 25.58 -14.58 -43.76
C PRO A 218 24.37 -14.67 -44.70
N ALA A 219 23.38 -13.78 -44.57
CA ALA A 219 22.24 -13.68 -45.48
C ALA A 219 22.56 -12.99 -46.82
N VAL A 220 23.64 -12.20 -46.89
CA VAL A 220 23.99 -11.39 -48.07
C VAL A 220 24.94 -12.14 -49.01
N VAL A 221 25.70 -13.11 -48.49
CA VAL A 221 26.69 -13.88 -49.24
C VAL A 221 26.01 -14.97 -50.08
N LYS A 222 26.06 -14.82 -51.41
CA LYS A 222 25.59 -15.82 -52.38
C LYS A 222 26.79 -16.54 -52.99
N GLY A 223 26.70 -17.88 -53.07
CA GLY A 223 27.74 -18.72 -53.67
C GLY A 223 27.85 -18.58 -55.19
N LEU A 224 28.76 -19.34 -55.78
CA LEU A 224 29.06 -19.38 -57.22
C LEU A 224 27.82 -19.61 -58.11
N PHE A 225 26.78 -20.27 -57.56
CA PHE A 225 25.53 -20.60 -58.23
C PHE A 225 24.32 -19.77 -57.74
N GLY A 226 24.55 -18.66 -57.02
CA GLY A 226 23.47 -17.81 -56.48
C GLY A 226 22.71 -18.40 -55.26
N ILE A 227 23.13 -19.57 -54.77
CA ILE A 227 22.54 -20.26 -53.62
C ILE A 227 23.03 -19.57 -52.33
N SER A 228 22.11 -19.26 -51.43
CA SER A 228 22.41 -18.66 -50.12
C SER A 228 22.67 -19.74 -49.06
N TYR A 229 23.37 -19.36 -47.98
CA TYR A 229 23.58 -20.24 -46.83
C TYR A 229 22.26 -20.79 -46.25
N ARG A 230 21.19 -19.97 -46.23
CA ARG A 230 19.85 -20.41 -45.77
C ARG A 230 19.30 -21.54 -46.63
N THR A 231 19.30 -21.37 -47.95
CA THR A 231 18.82 -22.39 -48.88
C THR A 231 19.66 -23.69 -48.83
N ALA A 232 20.98 -23.57 -48.64
CA ALA A 232 21.84 -24.72 -48.45
C ALA A 232 21.55 -25.44 -47.12
N ARG A 233 21.43 -24.70 -46.02
CA ARG A 233 21.09 -25.24 -44.70
C ARG A 233 19.77 -25.99 -44.73
N GLU A 234 18.74 -25.44 -45.39
CA GLU A 234 17.43 -26.08 -45.55
C GLU A 234 17.50 -27.42 -46.29
N HIS A 235 18.34 -27.52 -47.32
CA HIS A 235 18.55 -28.76 -48.07
C HIS A 235 19.24 -29.84 -47.21
N TYR A 236 20.17 -29.45 -46.33
CA TYR A 236 20.93 -30.38 -45.47
C TYR A 236 20.28 -30.64 -44.10
N LEU A 237 19.03 -30.21 -43.89
CA LEU A 237 18.25 -30.58 -42.72
C LEU A 237 17.93 -32.08 -42.72
N LYS A 238 18.13 -32.73 -41.57
CA LYS A 238 17.70 -34.11 -41.32
C LYS A 238 16.18 -34.17 -41.12
N ARG A 239 15.41 -34.04 -42.21
CA ARG A 239 13.93 -33.96 -42.17
C ARG A 239 13.28 -35.08 -41.33
N LEU A 240 13.79 -36.31 -41.43
CA LEU A 240 13.30 -37.45 -40.62
C LEU A 240 13.62 -37.31 -39.12
N ALA A 241 14.79 -36.77 -38.76
CA ALA A 241 15.16 -36.53 -37.37
C ALA A 241 14.33 -35.38 -36.77
N ILE A 242 14.09 -34.31 -37.55
CA ILE A 242 13.23 -33.19 -37.17
C ILE A 242 11.79 -33.67 -36.95
N MET A 243 11.23 -34.44 -37.89
CA MET A 243 9.88 -35.01 -37.73
C MET A 243 9.78 -35.92 -36.49
N ARG A 244 10.80 -36.74 -36.20
CA ARG A 244 10.85 -37.57 -34.98
C ARG A 244 10.96 -36.71 -33.72
N ASN A 245 11.78 -35.65 -33.74
CA ASN A 245 11.94 -34.74 -32.61
C ASN A 245 10.66 -33.96 -32.32
N ASN A 246 10.01 -33.41 -33.35
CA ASN A 246 8.73 -32.71 -33.23
C ASN A 246 7.64 -33.64 -32.68
N ARG A 247 7.60 -34.91 -33.11
CA ARG A 247 6.69 -35.92 -32.54
C ARG A 247 6.98 -36.23 -31.07
N ARG A 248 8.25 -36.22 -30.65
CA ARG A 248 8.64 -36.40 -29.24
C ARG A 248 8.26 -35.18 -28.40
N GLN A 249 8.48 -33.98 -28.92
CA GLN A 249 8.07 -32.72 -28.30
C GLN A 249 6.55 -32.65 -28.11
N GLN A 250 5.77 -33.05 -29.11
CA GLN A 250 4.31 -33.10 -29.01
C GLN A 250 3.80 -34.10 -27.94
N ARG A 251 4.58 -35.15 -27.65
CA ARG A 251 4.26 -36.18 -26.65
C ARG A 251 4.81 -35.86 -25.26
N LEU A 252 5.44 -34.71 -25.06
CA LEU A 252 5.91 -34.27 -23.74
C LEU A 252 4.81 -34.32 -22.66
N PRO A 253 3.61 -33.73 -22.87
CA PRO A 253 2.56 -33.78 -21.86
C PRO A 253 2.09 -35.21 -21.57
N ASP A 254 1.81 -36.01 -22.62
CA ASP A 254 1.38 -37.41 -22.47
C ASP A 254 2.41 -38.26 -21.72
N LYS A 255 3.71 -38.01 -21.96
CA LYS A 255 4.80 -38.73 -21.30
C LYS A 255 5.06 -38.26 -19.89
N PHE A 256 4.80 -36.98 -19.60
CA PHE A 256 4.84 -36.47 -18.24
C PHE A 256 3.76 -37.15 -17.40
N GLU A 257 2.51 -37.14 -17.85
CA GLU A 257 1.38 -37.79 -17.16
C GLU A 257 1.58 -39.31 -17.01
N GLN A 258 2.19 -39.96 -18.00
CA GLN A 258 2.48 -41.40 -17.94
C GLN A 258 3.58 -41.76 -16.91
N TYR A 259 4.61 -40.94 -16.76
CA TYR A 259 5.78 -41.27 -15.91
C TYR A 259 5.68 -40.66 -14.51
N VAL A 260 5.04 -39.51 -14.39
CA VAL A 260 4.88 -38.78 -13.13
C VAL A 260 3.40 -38.81 -12.76
N SER A 261 2.99 -39.91 -12.10
CA SER A 261 1.61 -40.09 -11.63
C SER A 261 1.19 -39.04 -10.57
N ASP A 262 2.15 -38.55 -9.79
CA ASP A 262 1.92 -37.56 -8.73
C ASP A 262 3.12 -36.58 -8.66
N PRO A 263 2.98 -35.36 -9.21
CA PRO A 263 4.08 -34.39 -9.25
C PRO A 263 4.35 -33.78 -7.86
N TYR A 264 5.57 -33.26 -7.68
CA TYR A 264 5.89 -32.47 -6.48
C TYR A 264 5.05 -31.20 -6.45
N ILE A 265 4.34 -30.98 -5.35
CA ILE A 265 3.64 -29.72 -5.10
C ILE A 265 4.64 -28.82 -4.36
N GLN A 266 5.22 -27.86 -5.08
CA GLN A 266 6.20 -26.91 -4.52
C GLN A 266 5.56 -25.63 -3.96
N GLU A 267 4.30 -25.37 -4.29
CA GLU A 267 3.57 -24.17 -3.88
C GLU A 267 2.42 -24.57 -2.93
N GLY A 268 2.30 -23.88 -1.79
CA GLY A 268 1.21 -24.10 -0.83
C GLY A 268 1.37 -25.29 0.13
N VAL A 269 2.57 -25.87 0.22
CA VAL A 269 2.91 -26.98 1.12
C VAL A 269 3.99 -26.54 2.10
N ARG A 270 3.71 -26.65 3.40
CA ARG A 270 4.67 -26.23 4.46
C ARG A 270 5.77 -27.24 4.72
N ILE A 271 5.40 -28.52 4.75
CA ILE A 271 6.34 -29.62 4.96
C ILE A 271 6.06 -30.72 3.95
N ASP A 272 7.14 -31.32 3.49
CA ASP A 272 7.15 -32.61 2.80
C ASP A 272 8.20 -33.54 3.46
N SER A 273 7.86 -34.05 4.64
CA SER A 273 8.75 -34.87 5.48
C SER A 273 8.81 -36.30 4.99
N VAL A 274 10.02 -36.87 4.88
CA VAL A 274 10.23 -38.26 4.49
C VAL A 274 10.34 -39.16 5.73
N VAL A 275 9.40 -40.09 5.91
CA VAL A 275 9.39 -40.99 7.08
C VAL A 275 10.04 -42.33 6.74
N THR A 276 11.13 -42.64 7.45
CA THR A 276 11.79 -43.96 7.50
C THR A 276 11.51 -44.59 8.86
N ASP A 277 10.76 -45.69 8.85
CA ASP A 277 10.32 -46.53 9.97
C ASP A 277 9.20 -46.05 10.92
N GLY A 278 8.15 -46.87 10.97
CA GLY A 278 6.87 -46.62 11.65
C GLY A 278 6.85 -46.99 13.12
N GLY A 279 7.73 -46.36 13.92
CA GLY A 279 7.81 -46.61 15.37
C GLY A 279 7.23 -45.52 16.26
N LYS A 280 7.10 -44.28 15.78
CA LYS A 280 6.76 -43.12 16.62
C LYS A 280 5.71 -42.23 15.96
N ASP A 281 4.88 -41.61 16.79
CA ASP A 281 3.94 -40.56 16.35
C ASP A 281 4.73 -39.34 15.91
N ILE A 282 4.24 -38.66 14.87
CA ILE A 282 4.82 -37.40 14.40
C ILE A 282 4.01 -36.25 14.97
N VAL A 283 4.69 -35.27 15.56
CA VAL A 283 4.11 -34.00 15.99
C VAL A 283 4.77 -32.90 15.16
N TYR A 284 3.96 -32.07 14.50
CA TYR A 284 4.44 -30.90 13.77
C TYR A 284 3.91 -29.61 14.38
N CYS A 285 4.82 -28.72 14.76
CA CYS A 285 4.51 -27.37 15.22
C CYS A 285 4.15 -26.47 14.03
N TYR A 286 2.85 -26.29 13.77
CA TYR A 286 2.34 -25.41 12.73
C TYR A 286 2.20 -23.98 13.26
N SER A 287 2.63 -22.97 12.48
CA SER A 287 2.30 -21.58 12.79
C SER A 287 2.05 -20.74 11.55
N GLN A 288 0.96 -19.95 11.53
CA GLN A 288 0.63 -19.07 10.41
C GLN A 288 -0.06 -17.79 10.90
N SER A 289 0.21 -16.70 10.20
CA SER A 289 -0.46 -15.41 10.41
C SER A 289 -1.66 -15.28 9.48
N LEU A 290 -2.81 -14.93 10.04
CA LEU A 290 -4.06 -14.69 9.32
C LEU A 290 -4.50 -13.23 9.47
N SER A 291 -5.01 -12.63 8.39
CA SER A 291 -5.59 -11.29 8.44
C SER A 291 -6.92 -11.31 9.17
N THR A 292 -7.11 -10.38 10.11
CA THR A 292 -8.36 -10.26 10.85
C THR A 292 -9.36 -9.38 10.12
N ARG A 293 -10.63 -9.55 10.51
CA ARG A 293 -11.74 -8.74 10.03
C ARG A 293 -12.42 -8.03 11.21
N PRO A 294 -13.07 -6.88 10.98
CA PRO A 294 -13.83 -6.19 12.02
C PRO A 294 -14.86 -7.12 12.67
N GLY A 295 -14.80 -7.24 14.00
CA GLY A 295 -15.74 -8.07 14.77
C GLY A 295 -15.34 -9.53 14.96
N LEU A 296 -14.18 -9.95 14.47
CA LEU A 296 -13.65 -11.29 14.73
C LEU A 296 -13.39 -11.49 16.24
N ARG A 297 -14.01 -12.52 16.82
CA ARG A 297 -13.87 -12.88 18.25
C ARG A 297 -13.37 -14.29 18.48
N LYS A 298 -13.65 -15.21 17.56
CA LYS A 298 -13.24 -16.61 17.63
C LYS A 298 -12.85 -17.13 16.26
N ILE A 299 -11.92 -18.06 16.23
CA ILE A 299 -11.50 -18.81 15.05
C ILE A 299 -11.58 -20.28 15.42
N ASP A 300 -12.41 -21.04 14.71
CA ASP A 300 -12.54 -22.48 14.94
C ASP A 300 -11.69 -23.20 13.89
N LEU A 301 -10.65 -23.92 14.34
CA LEU A 301 -9.70 -24.62 13.48
C LEU A 301 -10.01 -26.12 13.48
N ALA A 302 -10.15 -26.73 12.31
CA ALA A 302 -10.25 -28.17 12.16
C ALA A 302 -9.18 -28.66 11.17
N ILE A 303 -8.81 -29.94 11.25
CA ILE A 303 -7.94 -30.56 10.26
C ILE A 303 -8.70 -31.69 9.57
N GLU A 304 -8.71 -31.65 8.26
CA GLU A 304 -9.14 -32.75 7.42
C GLU A 304 -7.96 -33.22 6.56
N GLY A 305 -8.13 -34.33 5.85
CA GLY A 305 -7.03 -34.82 5.03
C GLY A 305 -7.36 -36.05 4.23
N SER A 306 -6.37 -36.55 3.52
CA SER A 306 -6.50 -37.74 2.70
C SER A 306 -5.15 -38.45 2.56
N ILE A 307 -5.22 -39.77 2.42
CA ILE A 307 -4.05 -40.62 2.20
C ILE A 307 -4.01 -41.02 0.73
N PHE A 308 -2.89 -40.72 0.09
CA PHE A 308 -2.65 -40.96 -1.33
C PHE A 308 -1.69 -42.11 -1.55
N TYR A 309 -2.06 -43.00 -2.47
CA TYR A 309 -1.17 -44.04 -2.98
C TYR A 309 -1.16 -43.96 -4.49
N ASP A 310 0.01 -43.68 -5.08
CA ASP A 310 0.20 -43.61 -6.53
C ASP A 310 -0.70 -42.54 -7.19
N GLY A 311 -0.83 -41.37 -6.56
CA GLY A 311 -1.71 -40.28 -7.01
C GLY A 311 -3.21 -40.50 -6.76
N GLU A 312 -3.64 -41.71 -6.41
CA GLU A 312 -5.04 -42.01 -6.08
C GLU A 312 -5.31 -41.85 -4.58
N CYS A 313 -6.39 -41.15 -4.25
CA CYS A 313 -6.89 -41.08 -2.88
C CYS A 313 -7.43 -42.46 -2.47
N ARG A 314 -6.90 -43.02 -1.38
CA ARG A 314 -7.29 -44.33 -0.83
C ARG A 314 -8.14 -44.24 0.43
N TYR A 315 -7.98 -43.16 1.19
CA TYR A 315 -8.68 -42.96 2.45
C TYR A 315 -8.83 -41.47 2.71
N THR A 316 -10.04 -41.06 3.09
CA THR A 316 -10.33 -39.69 3.53
C THR A 316 -10.32 -39.68 5.05
N ILE A 317 -9.48 -38.81 5.62
CA ILE A 317 -9.34 -38.65 7.05
C ILE A 317 -10.52 -37.79 7.51
N PRO A 318 -11.33 -38.24 8.49
CA PRO A 318 -12.43 -37.45 9.00
C PRO A 318 -11.91 -36.17 9.66
N SER A 319 -12.72 -35.11 9.62
CA SER A 319 -12.41 -33.84 10.27
C SER A 319 -12.18 -34.05 11.77
N SER A 320 -11.10 -33.46 12.30
CA SER A 320 -10.82 -33.51 13.73
C SER A 320 -11.85 -32.72 14.53
N GLU A 321 -11.89 -32.95 15.84
CA GLU A 321 -12.55 -32.00 16.73
C GLU A 321 -11.94 -30.60 16.55
N PRO A 322 -12.76 -29.53 16.59
CA PRO A 322 -12.28 -28.18 16.40
C PRO A 322 -11.43 -27.72 17.58
N LEU A 323 -10.45 -26.86 17.29
CA LEU A 323 -9.63 -26.14 18.26
C LEU A 323 -10.01 -24.66 18.16
N THR A 324 -10.51 -24.08 19.25
CA THR A 324 -11.08 -22.72 19.23
C THR A 324 -10.06 -21.70 19.74
N PHE A 325 -9.76 -20.70 18.92
CA PHE A 325 -8.93 -19.57 19.32
C PHE A 325 -9.80 -18.34 19.59
N TYR A 326 -9.74 -17.79 20.80
CA TYR A 326 -10.41 -16.52 21.10
C TYR A 326 -9.47 -15.36 20.79
N VAL A 327 -9.94 -14.44 19.95
CA VAL A 327 -9.17 -13.30 19.48
C VAL A 327 -9.44 -12.11 20.38
N SER A 328 -8.39 -11.63 21.02
CA SER A 328 -8.44 -10.42 21.83
C SER A 328 -7.98 -9.21 21.02
N SER A 329 -8.91 -8.29 20.73
CA SER A 329 -8.69 -7.16 19.82
C SER A 329 -8.46 -5.85 20.57
N PHE A 330 -7.48 -5.05 20.16
CA PHE A 330 -7.24 -3.70 20.72
C PHE A 330 -8.36 -2.71 20.39
N ALA A 331 -9.03 -2.89 19.26
CA ALA A 331 -10.11 -2.01 18.83
C ALA A 331 -11.27 -1.93 19.83
N THR A 332 -11.47 -2.93 20.70
CA THR A 332 -12.51 -2.89 21.74
C THR A 332 -12.16 -1.98 22.91
N LEU A 333 -10.87 -1.62 23.08
CA LEU A 333 -10.41 -0.70 24.13
C LEU A 333 -10.54 0.77 23.71
N ALA A 334 -10.76 1.02 22.40
CA ALA A 334 -10.96 2.37 21.88
C ALA A 334 -12.28 3.00 22.35
N GLU A 335 -12.26 4.30 22.61
CA GLU A 335 -13.41 5.11 23.00
C GLU A 335 -14.08 5.73 21.78
N SER A 336 -15.40 5.59 21.68
CA SER A 336 -16.19 6.17 20.57
C SER A 336 -16.59 7.63 20.81
N ARG A 337 -15.74 8.42 21.48
CA ARG A 337 -16.04 9.83 21.77
C ARG A 337 -15.63 10.70 20.60
N GLU A 338 -16.59 11.42 20.03
CA GLU A 338 -16.31 12.41 18.98
C GLU A 338 -15.60 13.64 19.56
N LYS A 339 -14.59 14.13 18.83
CA LYS A 339 -13.90 15.39 19.13
C LYS A 339 -14.39 16.47 18.18
N TYR A 340 -14.39 17.71 18.67
CA TYR A 340 -14.80 18.88 17.92
C TYR A 340 -13.65 19.89 17.93
N ILE A 341 -13.39 20.51 16.78
CA ILE A 341 -12.42 21.60 16.63
C ILE A 341 -13.20 22.91 16.60
N THR A 342 -12.75 23.88 17.38
CA THR A 342 -13.25 25.26 17.31
C THR A 342 -12.62 25.97 16.12
N ARG A 343 -13.43 26.35 15.15
CA ARG A 343 -12.99 27.21 14.05
C ARG A 343 -13.40 28.64 14.35
N VAL A 344 -12.42 29.55 14.26
CA VAL A 344 -12.66 30.99 14.36
C VAL A 344 -13.03 31.47 12.96
N ILE A 345 -14.29 31.87 12.79
CA ILE A 345 -14.75 32.49 11.55
C ILE A 345 -14.86 33.98 11.82
N GLU A 346 -14.13 34.77 11.05
CA GLU A 346 -14.16 36.23 11.11
C GLU A 346 -15.17 36.79 10.12
N ARG A 347 -15.90 37.83 10.56
CA ARG A 347 -16.96 38.44 9.76
C ARG A 347 -16.39 39.21 8.57
N LYS A 348 -15.33 39.98 8.79
CA LYS A 348 -14.72 40.84 7.77
C LYS A 348 -13.61 40.09 7.05
N VAL A 349 -13.63 40.17 5.73
CA VAL A 349 -12.63 39.55 4.85
C VAL A 349 -12.17 40.61 3.85
N GLU A 350 -10.87 40.63 3.55
CA GLU A 350 -10.29 41.53 2.55
C GLU A 350 -9.83 40.69 1.35
N SER A 351 -10.11 41.17 0.14
CA SER A 351 -9.62 40.59 -1.10
C SER A 351 -8.96 41.67 -1.94
N ASN A 352 -7.70 41.45 -2.33
CA ASN A 352 -6.89 42.46 -3.00
C ASN A 352 -6.67 42.03 -4.45
N THR A 353 -6.91 42.95 -5.39
CA THR A 353 -6.68 42.76 -6.83
C THR A 353 -5.94 43.97 -7.39
N THR A 354 -5.00 43.78 -8.30
CA THR A 354 -4.27 44.87 -8.96
C THR A 354 -4.52 44.82 -10.46
N ALA A 355 -4.58 45.98 -11.11
CA ALA A 355 -4.72 46.09 -12.55
C ALA A 355 -3.86 47.23 -13.13
N ALA A 356 -3.21 46.97 -14.25
CA ALA A 356 -2.34 47.94 -14.92
C ALA A 356 -3.13 48.70 -16.01
N LEU A 357 -3.96 49.67 -15.59
CA LEU A 357 -4.78 50.46 -16.52
C LEU A 357 -3.97 51.59 -17.16
N ASP A 358 -3.88 51.55 -18.48
CA ASP A 358 -3.17 52.51 -19.31
C ASP A 358 -4.04 53.71 -19.68
N PHE A 359 -3.45 54.90 -19.61
CA PHE A 359 -4.09 56.15 -20.03
C PHE A 359 -3.25 56.83 -21.10
N ARG A 360 -3.91 57.54 -22.02
CA ARG A 360 -3.20 58.39 -22.97
C ARG A 360 -2.41 59.49 -22.24
N PRO A 361 -1.26 59.94 -22.78
CA PRO A 361 -0.42 60.92 -22.12
C PRO A 361 -1.18 62.22 -21.77
N GLY A 362 -1.14 62.62 -20.50
CA GLY A 362 -1.83 63.82 -20.00
C GLY A 362 -3.35 63.70 -19.87
N GLU A 363 -3.93 62.56 -20.22
CA GLU A 363 -5.35 62.28 -20.09
C GLU A 363 -5.65 61.40 -18.87
N TYR A 364 -6.90 61.47 -18.42
CA TYR A 364 -7.44 60.72 -17.30
C TYR A 364 -8.72 59.94 -17.68
N VAL A 365 -9.18 60.06 -18.93
CA VAL A 365 -10.36 59.36 -19.43
C VAL A 365 -9.97 57.91 -19.73
N LEU A 366 -10.74 56.97 -19.18
CA LEU A 366 -10.53 55.54 -19.41
C LEU A 366 -11.09 55.15 -20.79
N ASP A 367 -10.21 54.72 -21.69
CA ASP A 367 -10.55 54.18 -23.02
C ASP A 367 -10.34 52.66 -22.99
N GLU A 368 -11.44 51.90 -23.11
CA GLU A 368 -11.42 50.43 -23.07
C GLU A 368 -10.61 49.83 -24.23
N SER A 369 -10.53 50.53 -25.36
CA SER A 369 -9.86 50.04 -26.57
C SER A 369 -8.36 50.37 -26.62
N TYR A 370 -7.87 51.11 -25.62
CA TYR A 370 -6.49 51.54 -25.56
C TYR A 370 -5.61 50.48 -24.90
N ASN A 371 -4.57 50.04 -25.62
CA ASN A 371 -3.63 49.00 -25.18
C ASN A 371 -4.35 47.75 -24.64
N ASP A 372 -3.99 47.29 -23.44
CA ASP A 372 -4.52 46.07 -22.81
C ASP A 372 -5.64 46.37 -21.80
N ASN A 373 -6.19 47.59 -21.82
CA ASN A 373 -7.25 47.98 -20.88
C ASN A 373 -8.47 47.07 -20.93
N LEU A 374 -8.81 46.55 -22.11
CA LEU A 374 -9.95 45.64 -22.27
C LEU A 374 -9.81 44.40 -21.37
N SER A 375 -8.63 43.77 -21.37
CA SER A 375 -8.39 42.53 -20.62
C SER A 375 -8.32 42.80 -19.11
N GLU A 376 -7.66 43.88 -18.70
CA GLU A 376 -7.55 44.32 -17.30
C GLU A 376 -8.93 44.70 -16.73
N ILE A 377 -9.76 45.41 -17.49
CA ILE A 377 -11.14 45.73 -17.10
C ILE A 377 -11.98 44.45 -17.01
N GLN A 378 -11.83 43.51 -17.95
CA GLN A 378 -12.53 42.22 -17.89
C GLN A 378 -12.11 41.38 -16.67
N HIS A 379 -10.82 41.39 -16.32
CA HIS A 379 -10.31 40.72 -15.14
C HIS A 379 -10.99 41.25 -13.87
N ILE A 380 -11.04 42.58 -13.69
CA ILE A 380 -11.74 43.19 -12.54
C ILE A 380 -13.24 42.87 -12.56
N LYS A 381 -13.90 42.92 -13.73
CA LYS A 381 -15.31 42.54 -13.88
C LYS A 381 -15.54 41.10 -13.41
N SER A 382 -14.70 40.15 -13.84
CA SER A 382 -14.81 38.75 -13.42
C SER A 382 -14.58 38.55 -11.93
N SER A 383 -13.69 39.32 -11.30
CA SER A 383 -13.51 39.30 -9.85
C SER A 383 -14.75 39.82 -9.12
N ILE A 384 -15.36 40.89 -9.61
CA ILE A 384 -16.63 41.42 -9.08
C ILE A 384 -17.75 40.37 -9.28
N ASP A 385 -17.87 39.78 -10.47
CA ASP A 385 -18.88 38.78 -10.79
C ASP A 385 -18.71 37.52 -9.92
N GLY A 386 -17.48 37.05 -9.68
CA GLY A 386 -17.19 35.92 -8.79
C GLY A 386 -17.50 36.21 -7.32
N LEU A 387 -17.34 37.45 -6.87
CA LEU A 387 -17.77 37.89 -5.54
C LEU A 387 -19.30 37.95 -5.44
N ILE A 388 -20.01 38.24 -6.54
CA ILE A 388 -21.48 38.25 -6.62
C ILE A 388 -22.04 36.82 -6.62
N GLU A 389 -21.44 35.91 -7.38
CA GLU A 389 -21.87 34.49 -7.39
C GLU A 389 -21.68 33.83 -6.02
N ASN A 390 -20.68 34.27 -5.27
CA ASN A 390 -20.41 33.76 -3.94
C ASN A 390 -21.40 34.30 -2.90
N ARG A 391 -22.47 33.53 -2.67
CA ARG A 391 -23.55 33.84 -1.70
C ARG A 391 -23.10 33.96 -0.23
N GLU A 392 -21.84 33.68 0.09
CA GLU A 392 -21.29 33.71 1.44
C GLU A 392 -20.91 35.13 1.90
N PHE A 393 -20.58 36.04 0.98
CA PHE A 393 -20.02 37.36 1.28
C PHE A 393 -20.82 38.50 0.62
N ASP A 394 -21.02 39.58 1.36
CA ASP A 394 -21.54 40.86 0.87
C ASP A 394 -20.40 41.87 0.78
N ILE A 395 -20.41 42.73 -0.25
CA ILE A 395 -19.39 43.77 -0.46
C ILE A 395 -19.76 45.01 0.37
N ASP A 396 -18.86 45.44 1.25
CA ASP A 396 -19.04 46.66 2.08
C ASP A 396 -18.50 47.90 1.39
N SER A 397 -17.25 47.82 0.92
CA SER A 397 -16.59 48.94 0.26
C SER A 397 -15.50 48.47 -0.70
N LEU A 398 -15.30 49.23 -1.77
CA LEU A 398 -14.23 49.06 -2.72
C LEU A 398 -13.30 50.28 -2.63
N VAL A 399 -12.07 50.03 -2.17
CA VAL A 399 -11.02 51.05 -2.14
C VAL A 399 -10.23 50.95 -3.43
N ILE A 400 -10.17 52.05 -4.17
CA ILE A 400 -9.44 52.17 -5.43
C ILE A 400 -8.26 53.10 -5.17
N THR A 401 -7.04 52.56 -5.21
CA THR A 401 -5.80 53.31 -5.04
C THR A 401 -5.11 53.43 -6.38
N ALA A 402 -5.17 54.62 -6.98
CA ALA A 402 -4.49 54.91 -8.25
C ALA A 402 -3.08 55.45 -7.99
N THR A 403 -2.08 54.90 -8.66
CA THR A 403 -0.69 55.35 -8.58
C THR A 403 -0.22 55.95 -9.90
N CYS A 404 0.77 56.85 -9.84
CA CYS A 404 1.43 57.38 -11.02
C CYS A 404 2.95 57.14 -10.91
N SER A 405 3.58 56.93 -12.07
CA SER A 405 5.03 57.01 -12.20
C SER A 405 5.52 58.42 -11.89
N PRO A 406 6.75 58.60 -11.38
CA PRO A 406 7.32 59.91 -11.05
C PRO A 406 7.74 60.72 -12.28
N GLU A 407 6.93 60.77 -13.33
CA GLU A 407 7.24 61.54 -14.54
C GLU A 407 6.58 62.91 -14.50
N GLY A 408 7.35 63.99 -14.68
CA GLY A 408 6.81 65.36 -14.62
C GLY A 408 6.81 65.91 -13.20
N SER A 409 5.95 66.90 -12.94
CA SER A 409 5.89 67.52 -11.60
C SER A 409 4.97 66.77 -10.66
N TYR A 410 5.35 66.68 -9.39
CA TYR A 410 4.58 66.03 -8.32
C TYR A 410 3.15 66.57 -8.23
N ALA A 411 2.97 67.89 -8.43
CA ALA A 411 1.65 68.52 -8.43
C ALA A 411 0.75 68.03 -9.57
N LEU A 412 1.33 67.79 -10.76
CA LEU A 412 0.63 67.25 -11.92
C LEU A 412 0.31 65.76 -11.71
N ASN A 413 1.27 64.97 -11.23
CA ASN A 413 1.08 63.56 -10.92
C ASN A 413 0.00 63.33 -9.87
N ARG A 414 -0.02 64.17 -8.82
CA ARG A 414 -1.08 64.16 -7.81
C ARG A 414 -2.47 64.40 -8.39
N SER A 415 -2.59 65.38 -9.30
CA SER A 415 -3.86 65.71 -9.92
C SER A 415 -4.31 64.58 -10.86
N LEU A 416 -3.40 64.05 -11.68
CA LEU A 416 -3.67 62.95 -12.61
C LEU A 416 -4.07 61.66 -11.89
N ALA A 417 -3.32 61.23 -10.87
CA ALA A 417 -3.64 60.03 -10.10
C ALA A 417 -5.03 60.14 -9.45
N GLY A 418 -5.34 61.31 -8.87
CA GLY A 418 -6.64 61.58 -8.26
C GLY A 418 -7.79 61.62 -9.27
N GLN A 419 -7.58 62.17 -10.47
CA GLN A 419 -8.59 62.20 -11.53
C GLN A 419 -8.81 60.81 -12.14
N ARG A 420 -7.75 60.06 -12.40
CA ARG A 420 -7.81 58.67 -12.90
C ARG A 420 -8.57 57.76 -11.94
N GLY A 421 -8.24 57.79 -10.64
CA GLY A 421 -8.96 57.02 -9.63
C GLY A 421 -10.46 57.36 -9.58
N LYS A 422 -10.84 58.63 -9.77
CA LYS A 422 -12.25 59.05 -9.83
C LYS A 422 -12.97 58.56 -11.08
N GLU A 423 -12.32 58.56 -12.24
CA GLU A 423 -12.90 58.03 -13.47
C GLU A 423 -13.09 56.52 -13.39
N ILE A 424 -12.11 55.78 -12.86
CA ILE A 424 -12.21 54.33 -12.65
C ILE A 424 -13.36 54.02 -11.67
N ALA A 425 -13.44 54.76 -10.56
CA ALA A 425 -14.55 54.60 -9.62
C ALA A 425 -15.91 54.90 -10.26
N ARG A 426 -16.00 55.90 -11.15
CA ARG A 426 -17.22 56.21 -11.90
C ARG A 426 -17.57 55.08 -12.87
N TYR A 427 -16.59 54.52 -13.57
CA TYR A 427 -16.77 53.43 -14.51
C TYR A 427 -17.35 52.19 -13.82
N PHE A 428 -16.73 51.72 -12.75
CA PHE A 428 -17.20 50.52 -12.03
C PHE A 428 -18.51 50.77 -11.27
N ARG A 429 -18.75 51.98 -10.76
CA ARG A 429 -20.06 52.36 -10.20
C ARG A 429 -21.17 52.25 -11.25
N ASN A 430 -20.91 52.71 -12.47
CA ASN A 430 -21.87 52.57 -13.57
C ASN A 430 -22.06 51.11 -13.98
N TYR A 431 -20.98 50.31 -14.02
CA TYR A 431 -21.05 48.87 -14.28
C TYR A 431 -21.96 48.14 -13.27
N VAL A 432 -21.75 48.36 -11.97
CA VAL A 432 -22.58 47.80 -10.88
C VAL A 432 -24.04 48.25 -11.02
N ARG A 433 -24.26 49.53 -11.35
CA ARG A 433 -25.62 50.07 -11.56
C ARG A 433 -26.31 49.42 -12.76
N GLU A 434 -25.61 49.26 -13.88
CA GLU A 434 -26.15 48.59 -15.06
C GLU A 434 -26.43 47.12 -14.81
N TYR A 435 -25.56 46.44 -14.06
CA TYR A 435 -25.78 45.05 -13.64
C TYR A 435 -27.07 44.93 -12.86
N ASN A 436 -27.27 45.78 -11.84
CA ASN A 436 -28.50 45.82 -11.05
C ASN A 436 -29.75 46.11 -11.91
N ILE A 437 -29.69 47.06 -12.85
CA ILE A 437 -30.82 47.37 -13.74
C ILE A 437 -31.16 46.19 -14.67
N ARG A 438 -30.15 45.47 -15.17
CA ARG A 438 -30.36 44.27 -16.00
C ARG A 438 -30.98 43.14 -15.19
N ALA A 439 -30.51 42.93 -13.96
CA ALA A 439 -31.10 41.97 -13.03
C ALA A 439 -32.58 42.31 -12.76
N ASP A 440 -32.91 43.56 -12.43
CA ASP A 440 -34.28 44.03 -12.22
C ASP A 440 -35.17 43.80 -13.47
N SER A 441 -34.62 44.05 -14.66
CA SER A 441 -35.37 43.90 -15.92
C SER A 441 -35.64 42.45 -16.31
N MET A 442 -34.69 41.54 -16.04
CA MET A 442 -34.87 40.10 -16.24
C MET A 442 -35.89 39.54 -15.23
N GLU A 443 -35.86 40.01 -13.99
CA GLU A 443 -36.82 39.64 -12.94
C GLU A 443 -38.25 40.01 -13.32
N HIS A 444 -38.47 41.23 -13.81
CA HIS A 444 -39.79 41.67 -14.28
C HIS A 444 -40.33 40.87 -15.48
N ALA A 445 -39.45 40.31 -16.31
CA ALA A 445 -39.83 39.48 -17.45
C ALA A 445 -40.19 38.04 -17.05
N GLU A 446 -39.55 37.48 -16.02
CA GLU A 446 -39.79 36.10 -15.55
C GLU A 446 -40.94 35.97 -14.55
N LEU A 447 -41.14 36.95 -13.66
CA LEU A 447 -42.16 36.88 -12.59
C LEU A 447 -43.48 37.61 -12.92
N GLY A 448 -43.49 38.48 -13.94
CA GLY A 448 -44.63 39.34 -14.26
C GLY A 448 -44.86 40.45 -13.22
N ILE A 449 -45.62 41.48 -13.58
CA ILE A 449 -45.88 42.64 -12.73
C ILE A 449 -46.81 42.23 -11.57
N VAL A 450 -46.25 42.05 -10.36
CA VAL A 450 -47.05 41.90 -9.14
C VAL A 450 -47.42 43.30 -8.64
N LEU A 451 -48.68 43.71 -8.85
CA LEU A 451 -49.27 44.90 -8.26
C LEU A 451 -49.57 44.63 -6.78
N ASN A 452 -48.73 45.13 -5.88
CA ASN A 452 -48.98 45.09 -4.44
C ASN A 452 -50.13 46.05 -4.07
N LEU A 453 -51.22 45.49 -3.53
CA LEU A 453 -52.46 46.19 -3.15
C LEU A 453 -52.64 46.31 -1.62
N SER A 454 -51.59 46.08 -0.83
CA SER A 454 -51.62 46.21 0.63
C SER A 454 -50.32 46.79 1.17
N ASP A 455 -50.43 47.85 1.97
CA ASP A 455 -49.35 48.62 2.63
C ASP A 455 -48.57 47.87 3.71
N ASP A 456 -48.64 46.54 3.74
CA ASP A 456 -48.12 45.76 4.87
C ASP A 456 -47.52 44.42 4.41
N VAL A 457 -46.37 44.48 3.71
CA VAL A 457 -45.48 43.32 3.56
C VAL A 457 -44.04 43.80 3.43
N SER A 458 -43.17 43.22 4.25
CA SER A 458 -41.71 43.27 4.15
C SER A 458 -41.24 43.04 2.71
N GLU A 459 -40.32 43.87 2.21
CA GLU A 459 -39.74 43.67 0.88
C GLU A 459 -39.23 42.22 0.74
N PRO A 460 -39.56 41.51 -0.35
CA PRO A 460 -39.01 40.18 -0.60
C PRO A 460 -37.50 40.30 -0.79
N TYR A 461 -36.72 39.75 0.14
CA TYR A 461 -35.26 39.67 0.05
C TYR A 461 -34.85 38.57 -0.95
N PHE A 462 -34.62 38.87 -2.23
CA PHE A 462 -34.13 37.90 -3.24
C PHE A 462 -33.42 38.59 -4.42
N GLU A 463 -32.50 38.00 -5.19
CA GLU A 463 -31.46 36.98 -4.91
C GLU A 463 -30.20 37.19 -5.82
N GLY A 464 -30.10 38.33 -6.52
CA GLY A 464 -28.99 38.65 -7.44
C GLY A 464 -28.64 40.14 -7.54
N ARG A 465 -29.18 40.97 -6.64
CA ARG A 465 -28.92 42.41 -6.60
C ARG A 465 -27.69 42.69 -5.77
N ILE A 466 -26.79 43.51 -6.32
CA ILE A 466 -25.63 44.03 -5.60
C ILE A 466 -26.13 45.10 -4.62
N THR A 467 -25.86 44.94 -3.33
CA THR A 467 -26.09 45.99 -2.33
C THR A 467 -25.24 47.19 -2.68
N ASP A 468 -25.84 48.40 -2.68
CA ASP A 468 -25.09 49.61 -2.98
C ASP A 468 -23.96 49.77 -1.95
N PHE A 469 -22.70 49.80 -2.43
CA PHE A 469 -21.51 49.78 -1.58
C PHE A 469 -20.61 50.99 -1.86
N ASP A 470 -19.79 51.35 -0.89
CA ASP A 470 -19.01 52.59 -0.94
C ASP A 470 -17.77 52.44 -1.82
N PHE A 471 -17.63 53.32 -2.82
CA PHE A 471 -16.41 53.45 -3.62
C PHE A 471 -15.52 54.55 -3.02
N ILE A 472 -14.38 54.15 -2.46
CA ILE A 472 -13.42 55.05 -1.81
C ILE A 472 -12.21 55.22 -2.72
N VAL A 473 -11.94 56.44 -3.16
CA VAL A 473 -10.79 56.74 -4.03
C VAL A 473 -9.62 57.25 -3.20
N LYS A 474 -8.51 56.54 -3.26
CA LYS A 474 -7.19 56.96 -2.78
C LYS A 474 -6.26 57.21 -3.97
N HIS A 475 -5.26 58.06 -3.79
CA HIS A 475 -4.25 58.28 -4.82
C HIS A 475 -2.88 58.44 -4.17
N ILE A 476 -1.88 57.79 -4.76
CA ILE A 476 -0.48 57.96 -4.43
C ILE A 476 0.15 58.70 -5.62
N PRO A 477 0.57 59.97 -5.44
CA PRO A 477 1.10 60.77 -6.54
C PRO A 477 2.32 60.13 -7.20
N GLU A 478 3.26 59.65 -6.40
CA GLU A 478 4.50 58.99 -6.86
C GLU A 478 4.89 57.92 -5.84
N ASP A 479 4.83 56.65 -6.23
CA ASP A 479 5.12 55.52 -5.34
C ASP A 479 6.63 55.20 -5.32
N TRP A 480 7.37 56.06 -4.61
CA TRP A 480 8.82 55.92 -4.44
C TRP A 480 9.20 54.67 -3.66
N ASP A 481 8.37 54.24 -2.71
CA ASP A 481 8.64 53.05 -1.88
C ASP A 481 8.60 51.79 -2.74
N ARG A 482 7.56 51.64 -3.57
CA ARG A 482 7.44 50.52 -4.50
C ARG A 482 8.54 50.55 -5.58
N LEU A 483 8.90 51.73 -6.09
CA LEU A 483 10.03 51.87 -7.01
C LEU A 483 11.33 51.38 -6.36
N THR A 484 11.59 51.71 -5.09
CA THR A 484 12.81 51.26 -4.40
C THR A 484 12.85 49.74 -4.22
N GLU A 485 11.70 49.11 -4.01
CA GLU A 485 11.61 47.64 -3.88
C GLU A 485 11.86 46.96 -5.23
N LEU A 486 11.25 47.46 -6.31
CA LEU A 486 11.51 46.98 -7.67
C LEU A 486 12.99 47.08 -8.03
N ILE A 487 13.65 48.21 -7.72
CA ILE A 487 15.08 48.42 -7.98
C ILE A 487 15.97 47.47 -7.16
N ARG A 488 15.59 47.13 -5.92
CA ARG A 488 16.34 46.16 -5.10
C ARG A 488 16.29 44.77 -5.72
N GLN A 489 15.12 44.35 -6.18
CA GLN A 489 14.86 43.02 -6.73
C GLN A 489 15.42 42.86 -8.15
N ASP A 490 15.53 43.94 -8.92
CA ASP A 490 16.03 43.91 -10.30
C ASP A 490 17.53 43.54 -10.37
N SER A 491 17.90 42.57 -11.19
CA SER A 491 19.29 42.10 -11.33
C SER A 491 20.10 42.83 -12.41
N LEU A 492 19.45 43.65 -13.24
CA LEU A 492 20.05 44.34 -14.39
C LEU A 492 20.60 45.73 -14.03
N ILE A 493 20.14 46.32 -12.94
CA ILE A 493 20.63 47.60 -12.42
C ILE A 493 21.98 47.40 -11.73
N GLN A 494 23.03 48.07 -12.23
CA GLN A 494 24.39 47.95 -11.72
C GLN A 494 24.65 48.90 -10.54
N ASP A 495 24.19 50.16 -10.60
CA ASP A 495 24.37 51.12 -9.50
C ASP A 495 23.12 51.27 -8.61
N LYS A 496 22.77 50.17 -7.93
CA LYS A 496 21.67 50.17 -6.94
C LYS A 496 21.91 51.15 -5.80
N SER A 497 23.16 51.29 -5.34
CA SER A 497 23.52 52.17 -4.23
C SER A 497 23.31 53.65 -4.55
N GLY A 498 23.73 54.07 -5.76
CA GLY A 498 23.58 55.43 -6.24
C GLY A 498 22.10 55.79 -6.42
N ILE A 499 21.34 54.94 -7.09
CA ILE A 499 19.91 55.18 -7.33
C ILE A 499 19.11 55.20 -6.02
N LEU A 500 19.36 54.28 -5.08
CA LEU A 500 18.69 54.28 -3.78
C LEU A 500 19.05 55.50 -2.92
N SER A 501 20.24 56.08 -3.11
CA SER A 501 20.62 57.34 -2.45
C SER A 501 19.82 58.53 -3.01
N ILE A 502 19.58 58.55 -4.33
CA ILE A 502 18.76 59.57 -5.00
C ILE A 502 17.31 59.51 -4.50
N CYS A 503 16.72 58.32 -4.37
CA CYS A 503 15.36 58.12 -3.86
C CYS A 503 15.14 58.60 -2.41
N ARG A 504 16.21 58.84 -1.63
CA ARG A 504 16.14 59.35 -0.25
C ARG A 504 16.13 60.87 -0.14
N THR A 505 16.28 61.59 -1.26
CA THR A 505 16.26 63.07 -1.30
C THR A 505 14.92 63.61 -0.78
N GLU A 506 14.89 64.75 -0.08
CA GLU A 506 13.66 65.21 0.59
C GLU A 506 12.53 65.62 -0.37
N SER A 507 12.83 66.20 -1.53
CA SER A 507 11.81 66.66 -2.48
C SER A 507 11.57 65.65 -3.62
N PRO A 508 10.32 65.21 -3.85
CA PRO A 508 9.99 64.26 -4.93
C PRO A 508 10.40 64.74 -6.32
N ASP A 509 10.17 66.01 -6.64
CA ASP A 509 10.57 66.59 -7.94
C ASP A 509 12.10 66.56 -8.15
N MET A 510 12.88 66.73 -7.09
CA MET A 510 14.35 66.63 -7.16
C MET A 510 14.82 65.19 -7.31
N ARG A 511 14.08 64.21 -6.74
CA ARG A 511 14.39 62.79 -6.94
C ARG A 511 14.31 62.44 -8.42
N GLU A 512 13.22 62.81 -9.09
CA GLU A 512 13.09 62.55 -10.53
C GLU A 512 14.12 63.32 -11.35
N THR A 513 14.39 64.57 -11.01
CA THR A 513 15.39 65.37 -11.74
C THR A 513 16.78 64.73 -11.65
N LEU A 514 17.19 64.28 -10.46
CA LEU A 514 18.48 63.61 -10.25
C LEU A 514 18.50 62.22 -10.91
N LEU A 515 17.39 61.49 -10.85
CA LEU A 515 17.25 60.17 -11.45
C LEU A 515 17.30 60.25 -12.98
N SER A 516 16.73 61.30 -13.59
CA SER A 516 16.75 61.54 -15.03
C SER A 516 18.16 61.77 -15.61
N GLY A 517 19.11 62.20 -14.77
CA GLY A 517 20.51 62.38 -15.14
C GLY A 517 21.37 61.12 -15.02
N HIS A 518 20.81 60.00 -14.54
CA HIS A 518 21.53 58.75 -14.32
C HIS A 518 21.63 57.93 -15.62
N GLU A 519 22.74 57.21 -15.82
CA GLU A 519 22.98 56.43 -17.05
C GLU A 519 21.93 55.32 -17.26
N GLU A 520 21.38 54.80 -16.17
CA GLU A 520 20.41 53.68 -16.16
C GLU A 520 18.95 54.16 -16.16
N TYR A 521 18.70 55.48 -16.24
CA TYR A 521 17.35 56.06 -16.21
C TYR A 521 16.44 55.54 -17.32
N LEU A 522 16.97 55.37 -18.53
CA LEU A 522 16.20 54.88 -19.68
C LEU A 522 15.57 53.52 -19.40
N TYR A 523 16.33 52.62 -18.75
CA TYR A 523 15.83 51.30 -18.36
C TYR A 523 14.72 51.39 -17.32
N ILE A 524 14.91 52.22 -16.29
CA ILE A 524 13.91 52.44 -15.23
C ILE A 524 12.63 53.02 -15.81
N LYS A 525 12.75 53.98 -16.72
CA LYS A 525 11.61 54.64 -17.38
C LYS A 525 10.85 53.70 -18.30
N GLU A 526 11.52 52.86 -19.08
CA GLU A 526 10.86 51.97 -20.04
C GLU A 526 10.30 50.70 -19.37
N THR A 527 10.92 50.24 -18.28
CA THR A 527 10.61 48.93 -17.68
C THR A 527 9.91 49.04 -16.33
N LEU A 528 10.34 49.93 -15.43
CA LEU A 528 9.83 50.01 -14.06
C LEU A 528 8.70 51.03 -13.89
N TYR A 529 8.76 52.17 -14.57
CA TYR A 529 7.73 53.21 -14.47
C TYR A 529 6.34 52.78 -14.95
N PRO A 530 6.18 51.96 -16.01
CA PRO A 530 4.87 51.43 -16.38
C PRO A 530 4.23 50.60 -15.26
N VAL A 531 5.02 49.80 -14.54
CA VAL A 531 4.56 48.96 -13.41
C VAL A 531 4.11 49.81 -12.21
N LEU A 532 4.58 51.05 -12.09
CA LEU A 532 4.12 51.99 -11.05
C LEU A 532 2.81 52.70 -11.42
N ARG A 533 2.26 52.49 -12.61
CA ARG A 533 0.98 53.05 -13.05
C ARG A 533 -0.18 52.08 -12.83
N GLU A 534 -0.07 51.27 -11.79
CA GLU A 534 -1.09 50.32 -11.42
C GLU A 534 -2.22 50.96 -10.59
N VAL A 535 -3.36 50.28 -10.60
CA VAL A 535 -4.50 50.60 -9.77
C VAL A 535 -4.77 49.40 -8.88
N GLN A 536 -4.77 49.64 -7.57
CA GLN A 536 -5.07 48.62 -6.57
C GLN A 536 -6.55 48.71 -6.20
N PHE A 537 -7.20 47.55 -6.18
CA PHE A 537 -8.60 47.35 -5.82
C PHE A 537 -8.64 46.49 -4.56
N ASP A 538 -8.98 47.10 -3.44
CA ASP A 538 -9.16 46.39 -2.17
C ASP A 538 -10.67 46.27 -1.91
N PHE A 539 -11.16 45.03 -1.97
CA PHE A 539 -12.54 44.69 -1.64
C PHE A 539 -12.64 44.36 -0.16
N HIS A 540 -13.35 45.19 0.60
CA HIS A 540 -13.73 44.87 1.97
C HIS A 540 -15.10 44.19 1.94
N LEU A 541 -15.14 42.97 2.45
CA LEU A 541 -16.30 42.09 2.43
C LEU A 541 -16.73 41.74 3.85
N HIS A 542 -18.00 41.42 4.04
CA HIS A 542 -18.48 40.78 5.26
C HIS A 542 -19.29 39.52 4.98
N ARG A 543 -19.22 38.55 5.88
CA ARG A 543 -19.99 37.29 5.79
C ARG A 543 -21.48 37.56 6.02
N ARG A 544 -22.30 37.15 5.05
CA ARG A 544 -23.75 37.34 5.09
C ARG A 544 -24.38 36.58 6.25
N GLY A 545 -25.30 37.22 6.98
CA GLY A 545 -26.00 36.62 8.13
C GLY A 545 -25.18 36.54 9.42
N MET A 546 -23.92 36.99 9.41
CA MET A 546 -23.06 37.00 10.59
C MET A 546 -23.19 38.34 11.33
N VAL A 547 -23.82 38.31 12.51
CA VAL A 547 -24.07 39.52 13.33
C VAL A 547 -22.88 39.87 14.22
N LYS A 548 -22.16 38.86 14.74
CA LYS A 548 -20.97 39.06 15.56
C LYS A 548 -19.74 39.17 14.68
N ASP A 549 -18.73 39.93 15.10
CA ASP A 549 -17.49 40.07 14.32
C ASP A 549 -16.66 38.77 14.28
N THR A 550 -16.88 37.88 15.25
CA THR A 550 -16.24 36.56 15.32
C THR A 550 -17.23 35.54 15.86
N ILE A 551 -17.33 34.39 15.19
CA ILE A 551 -18.09 33.24 15.68
C ILE A 551 -17.10 32.09 15.87
N HIS A 552 -17.11 31.52 17.07
CA HIS A 552 -16.45 30.26 17.36
C HIS A 552 -17.45 29.14 17.08
N THR A 553 -17.30 28.45 15.95
CA THR A 553 -18.13 27.29 15.61
C THR A 553 -17.38 26.02 15.97
N THR A 554 -18.06 25.06 16.58
CA THR A 554 -17.52 23.72 16.84
C THR A 554 -17.89 22.80 15.68
N GLU A 555 -16.91 22.39 14.89
CA GLU A 555 -17.08 21.40 13.82
C GLU A 555 -16.54 20.04 14.28
N PRO A 556 -17.17 18.91 13.90
CA PRO A 556 -16.62 17.59 14.17
C PRO A 556 -15.23 17.44 13.56
N ASP A 557 -14.30 16.91 14.34
CA ASP A 557 -12.94 16.65 13.89
C ASP A 557 -12.93 15.45 12.92
N THR A 558 -12.89 15.76 11.63
CA THR A 558 -12.91 14.78 10.55
C THR A 558 -11.67 13.88 10.55
N VAL A 559 -10.51 14.41 10.96
CA VAL A 559 -9.26 13.64 11.05
C VAL A 559 -9.36 12.64 12.20
N TYR A 560 -9.87 13.09 13.34
CA TYR A 560 -10.10 12.21 14.49
C TYR A 560 -11.09 11.09 14.17
N TYR A 561 -12.19 11.42 13.49
CA TYR A 561 -13.19 10.44 13.03
C TYR A 561 -12.57 9.40 12.09
N ALA A 562 -11.78 9.83 11.10
CA ALA A 562 -11.06 8.93 10.20
C ALA A 562 -10.11 8.00 10.96
N GLY A 563 -9.44 8.51 12.00
CA GLY A 563 -8.60 7.71 12.89
C GLY A 563 -9.37 6.64 13.66
N LEU A 564 -10.54 6.98 14.21
CA LEU A 564 -11.42 6.00 14.87
C LEU A 564 -11.93 4.93 13.91
N GLN A 565 -12.28 5.32 12.69
CA GLN A 565 -12.68 4.39 11.64
C GLN A 565 -11.54 3.44 11.28
N ALA A 566 -10.30 3.94 11.16
CA ALA A 566 -9.13 3.10 10.91
C ALA A 566 -8.90 2.04 12.01
N ILE A 567 -9.12 2.39 13.29
CA ILE A 567 -9.10 1.40 14.39
C ILE A 567 -10.19 0.33 14.21
N ARG A 568 -11.40 0.73 13.83
CA ARG A 568 -12.50 -0.22 13.58
C ARG A 568 -12.18 -1.16 12.42
N ASP A 569 -11.57 -0.64 11.37
CA ASP A 569 -11.19 -1.37 10.16
C ASP A 569 -9.92 -2.22 10.35
N ARG A 570 -9.29 -2.18 11.54
CA ARG A 570 -8.03 -2.87 11.89
C ARG A 570 -6.81 -2.38 11.12
N ASP A 571 -6.91 -1.22 10.48
CA ASP A 571 -5.79 -0.53 9.84
C ASP A 571 -5.09 0.37 10.87
N TYR A 572 -4.37 -0.27 11.78
CA TYR A 572 -3.68 0.44 12.87
C TYR A 572 -2.56 1.35 12.37
N LYS A 573 -1.99 1.06 11.20
CA LYS A 573 -0.99 1.92 10.56
C LYS A 573 -1.59 3.28 10.21
N LYS A 574 -2.75 3.31 9.55
CA LYS A 574 -3.48 4.57 9.30
C LYS A 574 -3.97 5.20 10.60
N ALA A 575 -4.42 4.40 11.56
CA ALA A 575 -4.85 4.92 12.86
C ALA A 575 -3.73 5.70 13.58
N VAL A 576 -2.49 5.20 13.57
CA VAL A 576 -1.34 5.93 14.15
C VAL A 576 -1.07 7.24 13.40
N GLN A 577 -1.19 7.27 12.08
CA GLN A 577 -0.99 8.48 11.28
C GLN A 577 -2.02 9.57 11.62
N TYR A 578 -3.28 9.21 11.79
CA TYR A 578 -4.34 10.17 12.11
C TYR A 578 -4.37 10.53 13.60
N LEU A 579 -4.27 9.55 14.51
CA LEU A 579 -4.49 9.74 15.94
C LEU A 579 -3.22 10.08 16.72
N GLY A 580 -2.03 9.83 16.19
CA GLY A 580 -0.77 9.91 16.93
C GLY A 580 -0.49 11.30 17.53
N THR A 581 -1.01 12.37 16.95
CA THR A 581 -0.83 13.76 17.43
C THR A 581 -1.75 14.14 18.59
N TYR A 582 -2.88 13.43 18.76
CA TYR A 582 -3.92 13.80 19.72
C TYR A 582 -3.58 13.46 21.18
N ARG A 583 -2.61 12.56 21.39
CA ARG A 583 -2.12 12.12 22.71
C ARG A 583 -3.24 11.75 23.68
N ASP A 584 -4.19 10.94 23.23
CA ASP A 584 -5.30 10.41 24.02
C ASP A 584 -5.29 8.88 24.11
N LEU A 585 -6.30 8.31 24.78
CA LEU A 585 -6.43 6.85 24.93
C LEU A 585 -6.47 6.13 23.58
N ASN A 586 -7.16 6.69 22.59
CA ASN A 586 -7.27 6.09 21.25
C ASN A 586 -5.94 6.10 20.50
N SER A 587 -5.15 7.16 20.65
CA SER A 587 -3.77 7.20 20.14
C SER A 587 -2.89 6.15 20.83
N ALA A 588 -3.03 5.95 22.15
CA ALA A 588 -2.30 4.90 22.88
C ALA A 588 -2.71 3.49 22.41
N VAL A 589 -4.00 3.25 22.16
CA VAL A 589 -4.50 2.00 21.57
C VAL A 589 -3.89 1.76 20.19
N ALA A 590 -3.85 2.78 19.32
CA ALA A 590 -3.23 2.66 18.00
C ALA A 590 -1.73 2.34 18.09
N PHE A 591 -1.00 2.99 19.02
CA PHE A 591 0.41 2.69 19.27
C PHE A 591 0.62 1.26 19.78
N LEU A 592 -0.17 0.79 20.75
CA LEU A 592 -0.03 -0.58 21.28
C LEU A 592 -0.39 -1.66 20.26
N ALA A 593 -1.37 -1.41 19.40
CA ALA A 593 -1.74 -2.34 18.33
C ALA A 593 -0.65 -2.50 17.26
N MET A 594 0.23 -1.50 17.12
CA MET A 594 1.42 -1.50 16.26
C MET A 594 2.72 -1.86 17.03
N ASP A 595 2.61 -2.34 18.27
CA ASP A 595 3.74 -2.67 19.14
C ASP A 595 4.68 -1.48 19.47
N TYR A 596 4.24 -0.24 19.26
CA TYR A 596 4.94 0.99 19.67
C TYR A 596 4.75 1.28 21.17
N ASN A 597 5.20 0.33 22.01
CA ASN A 597 4.94 0.31 23.46
C ASN A 597 5.52 1.54 24.20
N ALA A 598 6.71 2.01 23.81
CA ALA A 598 7.33 3.18 24.43
C ALA A 598 6.53 4.47 24.16
N SER A 599 6.09 4.66 22.91
CA SER A 599 5.24 5.80 22.52
C SER A 599 3.88 5.74 23.22
N ALA A 600 3.30 4.55 23.33
CA ALA A 600 2.05 4.35 24.07
C ALA A 600 2.20 4.72 25.55
N MET A 601 3.26 4.26 26.23
CA MET A 601 3.51 4.61 27.64
C MET A 601 3.63 6.11 27.83
N GLN A 602 4.39 6.80 26.97
CA GLN A 602 4.57 8.25 27.06
C GLN A 602 3.24 9.01 26.95
N VAL A 603 2.35 8.56 26.06
CA VAL A 603 0.99 9.13 25.95
C VAL A 603 0.19 8.82 27.21
N LEU A 604 0.16 7.56 27.66
CA LEU A 604 -0.62 7.13 28.81
C LEU A 604 -0.20 7.81 30.13
N GLU A 605 1.09 8.07 30.33
CA GLU A 605 1.61 8.79 31.51
C GLU A 605 1.09 10.24 31.59
N SER A 606 0.82 10.87 30.45
CA SER A 606 0.28 12.22 30.38
C SER A 606 -1.23 12.30 30.66
N LEU A 607 -1.92 11.15 30.67
CA LEU A 607 -3.38 11.07 30.77
C LEU A 607 -3.87 10.88 32.21
N PRO A 608 -5.06 11.40 32.55
CA PRO A 608 -5.66 11.20 33.86
C PRO A 608 -5.94 9.72 34.15
N VAL A 609 -5.85 9.35 35.43
CA VAL A 609 -6.06 7.97 35.90
C VAL A 609 -7.46 7.49 35.50
N SER A 610 -7.52 6.33 34.85
CA SER A 610 -8.76 5.65 34.49
C SER A 610 -8.49 4.14 34.37
N GLY A 611 -9.52 3.31 34.58
CA GLY A 611 -9.40 1.85 34.48
C GLY A 611 -8.80 1.40 33.15
N LYS A 612 -9.25 1.97 32.03
CA LYS A 612 -8.70 1.69 30.69
C LYS A 612 -7.25 2.14 30.52
N ARG A 613 -6.89 3.34 31.01
CA ARG A 613 -5.51 3.82 30.95
C ARG A 613 -4.57 2.85 31.66
N ASP A 614 -4.92 2.47 32.88
CA ASP A 614 -4.10 1.58 33.70
C ASP A 614 -4.03 0.17 33.12
N TYR A 615 -5.11 -0.29 32.50
CA TYR A 615 -5.12 -1.55 31.76
C TYR A 615 -4.17 -1.54 30.55
N LEU A 616 -4.21 -0.49 29.72
CA LEU A 616 -3.28 -0.32 28.60
C LEU A 616 -1.83 -0.19 29.09
N MET A 617 -1.61 0.47 30.23
CA MET A 617 -0.29 0.56 30.86
C MET A 617 0.20 -0.80 31.36
N ALA A 618 -0.69 -1.63 31.92
CA ALA A 618 -0.37 -2.98 32.35
C ALA A 618 0.10 -3.84 31.17
N ILE A 619 -0.60 -3.77 30.03
CA ILE A 619 -0.19 -4.47 28.79
C ILE A 619 1.19 -3.97 28.35
N ALA A 620 1.39 -2.66 28.28
CA ALA A 620 2.65 -2.06 27.87
C ALA A 620 3.82 -2.49 28.79
N HIS A 621 3.61 -2.50 30.11
CA HIS A 621 4.63 -2.92 31.07
C HIS A 621 4.91 -4.43 31.04
N SER A 622 3.86 -5.25 30.87
CA SER A 622 4.01 -6.71 30.69
C SER A 622 4.89 -6.99 29.47
N ARG A 623 4.64 -6.27 28.38
CA ARG A 623 5.44 -6.28 27.15
C ARG A 623 6.91 -5.91 27.39
N ASN A 624 7.18 -4.82 28.08
CA ASN A 624 8.56 -4.42 28.40
C ASN A 624 9.27 -5.30 29.46
N GLY A 625 8.68 -6.42 29.90
CA GLY A 625 9.24 -7.31 30.93
C GLY A 625 9.15 -6.77 32.36
N ASN A 626 8.45 -5.66 32.57
CA ASN A 626 8.27 -5.03 33.88
C ASN A 626 7.05 -5.60 34.61
N GLU A 627 7.10 -6.90 34.95
CA GLU A 627 5.96 -7.64 35.51
C GLU A 627 5.36 -6.99 36.77
N ARG A 628 6.21 -6.55 37.70
CA ARG A 628 5.75 -5.92 38.95
C ARG A 628 4.85 -4.70 38.69
N LYS A 629 5.31 -3.79 37.82
CA LYS A 629 4.53 -2.59 37.46
C LYS A 629 3.27 -2.97 36.68
N ALA A 630 3.36 -3.99 35.83
CA ALA A 630 2.20 -4.49 35.09
C ALA A 630 1.10 -4.99 36.03
N VAL A 631 1.46 -5.75 37.07
CA VAL A 631 0.52 -6.23 38.10
C VAL A 631 -0.08 -5.06 38.89
N GLU A 632 0.74 -4.10 39.34
CA GLU A 632 0.27 -2.91 40.05
C GLU A 632 -0.75 -2.12 39.20
N CYS A 633 -0.43 -1.86 37.92
CA CYS A 633 -1.34 -1.20 36.98
C CYS A 633 -2.62 -2.02 36.73
N PHE A 634 -2.52 -3.35 36.63
CA PHE A 634 -3.69 -4.21 36.40
C PHE A 634 -4.64 -4.23 37.59
N ILE A 635 -4.13 -4.33 38.82
CA ILE A 635 -4.95 -4.26 40.04
C ILE A 635 -5.64 -2.90 40.13
N ASN A 636 -4.92 -1.81 39.85
CA ASN A 636 -5.51 -0.47 39.79
C ASN A 636 -6.62 -0.40 38.73
N ALA A 637 -6.40 -1.00 37.54
CA ALA A 637 -7.40 -1.05 36.49
C ALA A 637 -8.69 -1.74 36.93
N ILE A 638 -8.60 -2.91 37.59
CA ILE A 638 -9.76 -3.65 38.11
C ILE A 638 -10.49 -2.84 39.20
N SER A 639 -9.74 -2.16 40.07
CA SER A 639 -10.33 -1.34 41.13
C SER A 639 -11.21 -0.19 40.60
N GLN A 640 -10.88 0.32 39.42
CA GLN A 640 -11.60 1.40 38.74
C GLN A 640 -12.70 0.87 37.82
N ASP A 641 -12.42 -0.22 37.08
CA ASP A 641 -13.35 -0.87 36.16
C ASP A 641 -13.25 -2.40 36.29
N PRO A 642 -14.20 -3.03 37.01
CA PRO A 642 -14.22 -4.49 37.21
C PRO A 642 -14.31 -5.29 35.91
N SER A 643 -14.79 -4.69 34.80
CA SER A 643 -14.86 -5.38 33.51
C SER A 643 -13.48 -5.75 32.95
N MET A 644 -12.43 -5.05 33.39
CA MET A 644 -11.04 -5.30 32.99
C MET A 644 -10.52 -6.66 33.46
N ALA A 645 -11.13 -7.27 34.50
CA ALA A 645 -10.79 -8.62 34.93
C ALA A 645 -11.14 -9.66 33.84
N PHE A 646 -12.35 -9.58 33.27
CA PHE A 646 -12.77 -10.45 32.17
C PHE A 646 -11.90 -10.27 30.94
N ARG A 647 -11.51 -9.01 30.67
CA ARG A 647 -10.62 -8.69 29.55
C ARG A 647 -9.20 -9.22 29.79
N GLY A 648 -8.70 -9.15 31.01
CA GLY A 648 -7.42 -9.72 31.43
C GLY A 648 -7.27 -11.20 31.11
N ASN A 649 -8.36 -11.98 31.24
CA ASN A 649 -8.35 -13.40 30.87
C ASN A 649 -8.19 -13.62 29.36
N LEU A 650 -8.66 -12.68 28.52
CA LEU A 650 -8.58 -12.77 27.06
C LEU A 650 -7.23 -12.31 26.50
N ASP A 651 -6.58 -11.33 27.15
CA ASP A 651 -5.29 -10.81 26.71
C ASP A 651 -4.14 -11.69 27.25
N PRO A 652 -3.36 -12.39 26.38
CA PRO A 652 -2.33 -13.33 26.82
C PRO A 652 -1.24 -12.71 27.70
N GLU A 653 -0.94 -11.43 27.49
CA GLU A 653 0.01 -10.67 28.29
C GLU A 653 -0.44 -10.50 29.75
N ILE A 654 -1.75 -10.47 29.99
CA ILE A 654 -2.36 -10.28 31.31
C ILE A 654 -2.79 -11.61 31.91
N SER A 655 -3.35 -12.54 31.11
CA SER A 655 -3.76 -13.87 31.58
C SER A 655 -2.59 -14.63 32.22
N ARG A 656 -1.39 -14.53 31.62
CA ARG A 656 -0.16 -15.09 32.19
C ARG A 656 0.16 -14.51 33.57
N LEU A 657 -0.03 -13.20 33.76
CA LEU A 657 0.19 -12.56 35.06
C LEU A 657 -0.87 -12.97 36.07
N ILE A 658 -2.12 -13.12 35.64
CA ILE A 658 -3.22 -13.61 36.47
C ILE A 658 -2.92 -15.01 36.99
N GLU A 659 -2.50 -15.93 36.12
CA GLU A 659 -2.18 -17.32 36.49
C GLU A 659 -0.93 -17.40 37.38
N LYS A 660 0.13 -16.66 37.03
CA LYS A 660 1.41 -16.67 37.76
C LYS A 660 1.29 -16.13 39.19
N TYR A 661 0.47 -15.10 39.40
CA TYR A 661 0.33 -14.42 40.69
C TYR A 661 -1.03 -14.64 41.36
N ASP A 662 -1.88 -15.49 40.79
CA ASP A 662 -3.21 -15.81 41.28
C ASP A 662 -4.06 -14.56 41.60
N LEU A 663 -4.08 -13.60 40.68
CA LEU A 663 -4.57 -12.23 40.93
C LEU A 663 -6.10 -12.13 41.07
N LEU A 664 -6.83 -13.14 40.60
CA LEU A 664 -8.31 -13.15 40.58
C LEU A 664 -8.94 -14.08 41.62
N SER A 665 -8.16 -14.88 42.34
CA SER A 665 -8.70 -15.78 43.39
C SER A 665 -9.06 -15.06 44.69
N SER A 666 -8.62 -13.80 44.83
CA SER A 666 -8.75 -12.98 46.05
C SER A 666 -9.68 -11.77 45.91
N MET A 667 -10.30 -11.57 44.73
CA MET A 667 -11.33 -10.55 44.46
C MET A 667 -12.68 -11.22 44.26
#